data_AF-A0A812RJS9-F1
#
_entry.id   AF-A0A812RJS9-F1
#
_cell.length_a   1.000
_cell.length_b   1.000
_cell.length_c   1.000
_cell.angle_alpha   90.00
_cell.angle_beta   90.00
_cell.angle_gamma   90.00
#
_symmetry.space_group_name_H-M   'P 1'
#
loop_
_entity.id
_entity.type
_entity.pdbx_description
1 polymer ?
#
loop_
_entity_poly.entity_id
_entity_poly.type
_entity_poly.pdbx_seq_one_letter_code
_entity_poly.pdbx_strand_id
1 'polypeptide(L)'
;MTAAAERLGILCARIGLCSRNEAAKYARLGQILVDGQPAKSAAALVSSTATIELTPRAQRMQDDKVTILLHKPAHYASCRAGKGVPLARKLLVPENRAPSCRTRHDPRQLSKLDAADVLDEATSGALLFSQDGRVSTTVARDPLVEKEYDIVTTGEVTSGQLSALQLNLSTFCEQEAHVRVVPGYIPRAEKARMLKEDPAAVVEEAKPSTSSRLQVVFSGTLTSSALRQMCAQAGLLLFRVSSSSDMATIEYDDGGINRTSKALTQPKSQGASQAMLHAVGMKKEDLNKAQVGICSVWYQGNPCNMHLLSLGDDVKKEVDKDPKMYGFQFNTIGVSDGMSMGTKGMMYSLPSREIIADSIESVMGAQFYDALVTIPGCDKNMPGCVMAMIRMNRPSLMLYGGTIASGRSCKGEDLDIVSTFEAYGKFIAGTISDEDRADIVRNACPGPGACGGMYTANTMATATEALGLSLPYSSSSPATSPEKRAECERVAKCVKAMLERNLKPLDIVTKKSFENAIVLVNALGGSTNAVLHLLAIAATAGIELSIDDFQRISDKTSLVADLKPSGKYRMEDVHRIGGIPAVMKYLLKLGWLHGDCLTCTGQTLAQNLASVPDLDFGAQSVMLPLEKCIQKTGNIKILRGNLCVDGAVAKITGKEGTSFTGKANVFDSEELMLKGLEQGKINKGDFIVIRYEGPKGGPGMREMLTPTSALMGAGLGKYVALMTDGRFSGGSHGFIIGHVSPEAFIGGAIALIQNGDMITVDATKLQLFMDVSDEELAKRKAAWKPPPPNVKTGYLAKYAKLVASASLGCVTDR
;
A
#
# COMPACT_ATOMS: atom_id res chain seq x y z
N MET A 1 31.76 -33.29 -35.64
CA MET A 1 31.29 -32.17 -34.79
C MET A 1 30.73 -31.09 -35.70
N THR A 2 29.42 -30.99 -35.82
CA THR A 2 28.78 -29.93 -36.60
C THR A 2 29.01 -28.59 -35.90
N ALA A 3 29.62 -27.62 -36.60
CA ALA A 3 29.85 -26.29 -36.07
C ALA A 3 28.54 -25.69 -35.55
N ALA A 4 28.52 -25.26 -34.30
CA ALA A 4 27.34 -24.65 -33.70
C ALA A 4 26.95 -23.40 -34.49
N ALA A 5 25.73 -23.37 -35.03
CA ALA A 5 25.20 -22.19 -35.71
C ALA A 5 24.76 -21.16 -34.67
N GLU A 6 25.22 -19.91 -34.83
CA GLU A 6 24.92 -18.79 -33.93
C GLU A 6 24.11 -17.72 -34.67
N ARG A 7 23.27 -16.97 -33.96
CA ARG A 7 22.55 -15.84 -34.59
C ARG A 7 23.55 -14.77 -34.99
N LEU A 8 23.49 -14.30 -36.24
CA LEU A 8 24.41 -13.31 -36.81
C LEU A 8 24.60 -12.08 -35.91
N GLY A 9 23.53 -11.53 -35.33
CA GLY A 9 23.64 -10.38 -34.44
C GLY A 9 24.42 -10.65 -33.16
N ILE A 10 24.33 -11.88 -32.61
CA ILE A 10 25.11 -12.29 -31.43
C ILE A 10 26.57 -12.46 -31.82
N LEU A 11 26.82 -13.13 -32.95
CA LEU A 11 28.14 -13.37 -33.48
C LEU A 11 28.88 -12.06 -33.78
N CYS A 12 28.23 -11.11 -34.47
CA CYS A 12 28.78 -9.77 -34.74
C CYS A 12 29.18 -9.00 -33.47
N ALA A 13 28.40 -9.12 -32.40
CA ALA A 13 28.71 -8.48 -31.12
C ALA A 13 29.88 -9.16 -30.41
N ARG A 14 29.93 -10.50 -30.45
CA ARG A 14 30.99 -11.31 -29.84
C ARG A 14 32.36 -11.04 -30.45
N ILE A 15 32.44 -10.89 -31.77
CA ILE A 15 33.70 -10.62 -32.49
C ILE A 15 34.04 -9.12 -32.57
N GLY A 16 33.27 -8.26 -31.89
CA GLY A 16 33.55 -6.82 -31.82
C GLY A 16 33.27 -6.03 -33.10
N LEU A 17 32.62 -6.63 -34.11
CA LEU A 17 32.27 -5.92 -35.35
C LEU A 17 31.25 -4.81 -35.10
N CYS A 18 30.15 -5.09 -34.39
CA CYS A 18 29.13 -4.09 -34.03
C CYS A 18 28.22 -4.60 -32.90
N SER A 19 27.49 -3.72 -32.21
CA SER A 19 26.49 -4.17 -31.23
C SER A 19 25.35 -4.97 -31.87
N ARG A 20 24.60 -5.74 -31.07
CA ARG A 20 23.45 -6.53 -31.57
C ARG A 20 22.39 -5.66 -32.26
N ASN A 21 22.14 -4.45 -31.73
CA ASN A 21 21.16 -3.51 -32.28
C ASN A 21 21.64 -2.93 -33.63
N GLU A 22 22.93 -2.64 -33.73
CA GLU A 22 23.54 -2.17 -34.97
C GLU A 22 23.59 -3.28 -36.01
N ALA A 23 23.86 -4.52 -35.60
CA ALA A 23 23.83 -5.67 -36.49
C ALA A 23 22.46 -5.81 -37.17
N ALA A 24 21.36 -5.62 -36.43
CA ALA A 24 20.01 -5.62 -36.99
C ALA A 24 19.76 -4.46 -37.97
N LYS A 25 20.40 -3.30 -37.78
CA LYS A 25 20.32 -2.17 -38.72
C LYS A 25 21.17 -2.42 -39.97
N TYR A 26 22.41 -2.88 -39.81
CA TYR A 26 23.31 -3.15 -40.92
C TYR A 26 22.83 -4.32 -41.78
N ALA A 27 22.30 -5.39 -41.19
CA ALA A 27 21.69 -6.50 -41.94
C ALA A 27 20.50 -6.02 -42.78
N ARG A 28 19.60 -5.20 -42.22
CA ARG A 28 18.46 -4.62 -42.98
C ARG A 28 18.90 -3.76 -44.16
N LEU A 29 20.07 -3.12 -44.07
CA LEU A 29 20.65 -2.29 -45.12
C LEU A 29 21.57 -3.08 -46.07
N GLY A 30 21.68 -4.40 -45.90
CA GLY A 30 22.59 -5.26 -46.66
C GLY A 30 24.07 -4.91 -46.46
N GLN A 31 24.43 -4.39 -45.28
CA GLN A 31 25.77 -3.88 -44.99
C GLN A 31 26.65 -4.83 -44.17
N ILE A 32 26.13 -6.01 -43.82
CA ILE A 32 26.91 -7.13 -43.26
C ILE A 32 27.06 -8.17 -44.35
N LEU A 33 28.28 -8.59 -44.62
CA LEU A 33 28.60 -9.69 -45.51
C LEU A 33 28.86 -10.95 -44.68
N VAL A 34 28.24 -12.05 -45.07
CA VAL A 34 28.51 -13.40 -44.55
C VAL A 34 29.04 -14.21 -45.73
N ASP A 35 30.29 -14.66 -45.65
CA ASP A 35 31.01 -15.34 -46.74
C ASP A 35 30.93 -14.56 -48.07
N GLY A 36 31.08 -13.24 -47.98
CA GLY A 36 31.04 -12.31 -49.13
C GLY A 36 29.64 -11.94 -49.62
N GLN A 37 28.56 -12.49 -49.06
CA GLN A 37 27.18 -12.20 -49.47
C GLN A 37 26.40 -11.35 -48.45
N PRO A 38 25.56 -10.39 -48.88
CA PRO A 38 24.79 -9.56 -47.96
C PRO A 38 23.82 -10.37 -47.10
N ALA A 39 23.94 -10.24 -45.78
CA ALA A 39 23.03 -10.85 -44.83
C ALA A 39 21.66 -10.17 -44.83
N LYS A 40 20.59 -10.96 -44.96
CA LYS A 40 19.20 -10.46 -45.00
C LYS A 40 18.63 -10.09 -43.62
N SER A 41 19.15 -10.70 -42.55
CA SER A 41 18.64 -10.50 -41.19
C SER A 41 19.70 -10.82 -40.14
N ALA A 42 19.74 -10.03 -39.07
CA ALA A 42 20.58 -10.32 -37.89
C ALA A 42 20.08 -11.50 -37.05
N ALA A 43 18.86 -11.99 -37.31
CA ALA A 43 18.32 -13.20 -36.70
C ALA A 43 18.71 -14.48 -37.45
N ALA A 44 19.34 -14.36 -38.63
CA ALA A 44 19.80 -15.52 -39.39
C ALA A 44 20.82 -16.34 -38.59
N LEU A 45 20.67 -17.66 -38.62
CA LEU A 45 21.66 -18.59 -38.08
C LEU A 45 22.81 -18.69 -39.07
N VAL A 46 24.02 -18.47 -38.59
CA VAL A 46 25.26 -18.46 -39.37
C VAL A 46 26.26 -19.40 -38.71
N SER A 47 27.04 -20.13 -39.50
CA SER A 47 28.10 -20.98 -38.97
C SER A 47 29.06 -20.14 -38.12
N SER A 48 29.50 -20.66 -36.98
CA SER A 48 30.53 -20.02 -36.15
C SER A 48 31.88 -19.88 -36.85
N THR A 49 32.07 -20.56 -37.99
CA THR A 49 33.27 -20.50 -38.85
C THR A 49 33.10 -19.61 -40.08
N ALA A 50 31.93 -18.99 -40.30
CA ALA A 50 31.70 -18.13 -41.45
C ALA A 50 32.52 -16.83 -41.35
N THR A 51 32.97 -16.30 -42.49
CA THR A 51 33.66 -15.01 -42.54
C THR A 51 32.61 -13.90 -42.52
N ILE A 52 32.71 -13.00 -41.55
CA ILE A 52 31.73 -11.92 -41.36
C ILE A 52 32.44 -10.59 -41.43
N GLU A 53 31.95 -9.71 -42.30
CA GLU A 53 32.57 -8.41 -42.56
C GLU A 53 31.52 -7.31 -42.65
N LEU A 54 31.92 -6.09 -42.30
CA LEU A 54 31.15 -4.91 -42.61
C LEU A 54 31.58 -4.38 -43.98
N THR A 55 30.61 -3.99 -44.79
CA THR A 55 30.91 -3.26 -46.04
C THR A 55 31.64 -1.94 -45.74
N PRO A 56 32.43 -1.37 -46.67
CA PRO A 56 33.10 -0.09 -46.47
C PRO A 56 32.17 1.05 -46.08
N ARG A 57 30.90 0.99 -46.50
CA ARG A 57 29.88 1.95 -46.11
C ARG A 57 29.43 1.74 -44.65
N ALA A 58 29.24 0.51 -44.18
CA ALA A 58 29.00 0.27 -42.75
C ALA A 58 30.22 0.65 -41.88
N GLN A 59 31.44 0.43 -42.38
CA GLN A 59 32.66 0.83 -41.67
C GLN A 59 32.72 2.36 -41.51
N ARG A 60 32.50 3.13 -42.58
CA ARG A 60 32.37 4.59 -42.49
C ARG A 60 31.26 5.03 -41.54
N MET A 61 30.10 4.37 -41.57
CA MET A 61 29.01 4.63 -40.62
C MET A 61 29.37 4.31 -39.16
N GLN A 62 30.38 3.47 -38.90
CA GLN A 62 30.93 3.27 -37.57
C GLN A 62 31.95 4.32 -37.21
N ASP A 63 32.86 4.63 -38.14
CA ASP A 63 33.94 5.60 -37.93
C ASP A 63 33.38 7.03 -37.71
N ASP A 64 32.22 7.35 -38.28
CA ASP A 64 31.51 8.63 -38.12
C ASP A 64 30.76 8.78 -36.77
N LYS A 65 30.78 7.75 -35.91
CA LYS A 65 30.08 7.79 -34.61
C LYS A 65 30.85 8.60 -33.60
N VAL A 66 30.10 9.29 -32.76
CA VAL A 66 30.68 10.15 -31.71
C VAL A 66 30.53 9.50 -30.35
N THR A 67 31.61 9.55 -29.58
CA THR A 67 31.65 9.25 -28.15
C THR A 67 32.03 10.53 -27.41
N ILE A 68 31.27 10.91 -26.40
CA ILE A 68 31.45 12.13 -25.60
C ILE A 68 31.54 11.76 -24.13
N LEU A 69 32.58 12.26 -23.46
CA LEU A 69 32.69 12.21 -22.02
C LEU A 69 32.18 13.54 -21.43
N LEU A 70 31.19 13.45 -20.54
CA LEU A 70 30.62 14.59 -19.82
C LEU A 70 30.90 14.41 -18.33
N HIS A 71 31.42 15.43 -17.66
CA HIS A 71 31.33 15.49 -16.20
C HIS A 71 29.89 15.89 -15.82
N LYS A 72 29.04 14.88 -15.57
CA LYS A 72 27.63 15.06 -15.21
C LYS A 72 27.54 15.70 -13.82
N PRO A 73 26.85 16.84 -13.65
CA PRO A 73 26.50 17.37 -12.34
C PRO A 73 25.45 16.50 -11.64
N ALA A 74 25.32 16.66 -10.32
CA ALA A 74 24.16 16.13 -9.60
C ALA A 74 22.86 16.82 -10.08
N HIS A 75 21.72 16.17 -9.89
CA HIS A 75 20.37 16.61 -10.30
C HIS A 75 20.13 16.67 -11.81
N TYR A 76 21.04 16.09 -12.60
CA TYR A 76 20.82 15.81 -14.02
C TYR A 76 20.61 14.31 -14.23
N ALA A 77 19.53 13.94 -14.90
CA ALA A 77 19.28 12.56 -15.24
C ALA A 77 20.12 12.13 -16.46
N SER A 78 20.77 10.97 -16.39
CA SER A 78 21.67 10.49 -17.45
C SER A 78 20.93 10.23 -18.79
N CYS A 79 19.80 9.49 -18.75
CA CYS A 79 19.06 9.08 -19.95
C CYS A 79 17.57 9.43 -19.94
N ARG A 80 16.91 9.35 -18.78
CA ARG A 80 15.47 9.59 -18.61
C ARG A 80 15.23 10.40 -17.35
N ALA A 81 14.48 11.49 -17.47
CA ALA A 81 14.21 12.40 -16.37
C ALA A 81 12.85 12.12 -15.73
N GLY A 82 12.79 12.22 -14.39
CA GLY A 82 11.54 12.43 -13.67
C GLY A 82 10.94 13.82 -13.96
N LYS A 83 9.70 14.06 -13.51
CA LYS A 83 8.99 15.32 -13.75
C LYS A 83 9.78 16.48 -13.12
N GLY A 84 10.32 17.39 -13.95
CA GLY A 84 11.08 18.58 -13.51
C GLY A 84 12.62 18.44 -13.49
N VAL A 85 13.17 17.24 -13.76
CA VAL A 85 14.63 17.00 -13.75
C VAL A 85 15.22 17.26 -15.14
N PRO A 86 16.31 18.04 -15.29
CA PRO A 86 16.97 18.21 -16.58
C PRO A 86 17.78 16.96 -16.98
N LEU A 87 17.85 16.66 -18.28
CA LEU A 87 18.69 15.56 -18.79
C LEU A 87 20.14 16.04 -18.97
N ALA A 88 21.11 15.21 -18.59
CA ALA A 88 22.54 15.47 -18.71
C ALA A 88 22.97 15.82 -20.14
N ARG A 89 22.33 15.23 -21.16
CA ARG A 89 22.56 15.57 -22.57
C ARG A 89 22.30 17.05 -22.91
N LYS A 90 21.49 17.77 -22.12
CA LYS A 90 21.26 19.21 -22.29
C LYS A 90 22.51 20.04 -21.98
N LEU A 91 23.50 19.46 -21.31
CA LEU A 91 24.78 20.10 -21.02
C LEU A 91 25.77 19.96 -22.18
N LEU A 92 25.45 19.22 -23.23
CA LEU A 92 26.27 19.07 -24.44
C LEU A 92 26.08 20.27 -25.36
N VAL A 93 26.45 21.45 -24.87
CA VAL A 93 26.39 22.72 -25.59
C VAL A 93 27.81 23.28 -25.76
N PRO A 94 28.10 24.08 -26.81
CA PRO A 94 29.44 24.59 -27.08
C PRO A 94 30.11 25.29 -25.89
N GLU A 95 29.31 25.95 -25.04
CA GLU A 95 29.75 26.72 -23.87
C GLU A 95 30.35 25.84 -22.77
N ASN A 96 29.94 24.57 -22.68
CA ASN A 96 30.40 23.62 -21.66
C ASN A 96 31.62 22.80 -22.12
N ARG A 97 32.20 23.13 -23.28
CA ARG A 97 33.32 22.38 -23.85
C ARG A 97 34.62 22.72 -23.13
N ALA A 98 35.35 21.69 -22.70
CA ALA A 98 36.68 21.88 -22.12
C ALA A 98 37.63 22.56 -23.13
N PRO A 99 38.47 23.53 -22.71
CA PRO A 99 39.42 24.22 -23.59
C PRO A 99 40.39 23.28 -24.34
N SER A 100 40.66 22.09 -23.78
CA SER A 100 41.50 21.05 -24.36
C SER A 100 40.82 20.21 -25.45
N CYS A 101 39.49 20.27 -25.58
CA CYS A 101 38.74 19.48 -26.54
C CYS A 101 38.86 20.12 -27.93
N ARG A 102 39.56 19.46 -28.88
CA ARG A 102 39.82 19.96 -30.25
C ARG A 102 38.79 19.50 -31.30
N THR A 103 37.99 18.48 -31.01
CA THR A 103 36.98 17.89 -31.92
C THR A 103 35.69 18.70 -32.02
N ARG A 104 35.36 19.24 -33.21
CA ARG A 104 34.04 19.83 -33.49
C ARG A 104 33.08 18.73 -33.91
N HIS A 105 31.95 18.61 -33.23
CA HIS A 105 30.88 17.67 -33.56
C HIS A 105 29.69 18.42 -34.18
N ASP A 106 28.96 17.75 -35.07
CA ASP A 106 27.73 18.30 -35.64
C ASP A 106 26.62 18.21 -34.57
N PRO A 107 25.92 19.32 -34.23
CA PRO A 107 24.81 19.29 -33.27
C PRO A 107 23.73 18.23 -33.60
N ARG A 108 23.56 17.87 -34.87
CA ARG A 108 22.64 16.81 -35.31
C ARG A 108 23.04 15.43 -34.79
N GLN A 109 24.34 15.18 -34.56
CA GLN A 109 24.85 13.93 -33.98
C GLN A 109 24.48 13.81 -32.49
N LEU A 110 24.39 14.92 -31.75
CA LEU A 110 24.10 14.91 -30.32
C LEU A 110 22.71 14.38 -29.97
N SER A 111 21.74 14.56 -30.87
CA SER A 111 20.35 14.10 -30.69
C SER A 111 20.20 12.58 -30.57
N LYS A 112 21.21 11.82 -30.99
CA LYS A 112 21.21 10.34 -31.06
C LYS A 112 22.17 9.69 -30.05
N LEU A 113 22.65 10.46 -29.08
CA LEU A 113 23.54 9.94 -28.03
C LEU A 113 22.73 9.27 -26.92
N ASP A 114 23.14 8.04 -26.57
CA ASP A 114 22.69 7.32 -25.38
C ASP A 114 23.85 7.23 -24.38
N ALA A 115 23.56 7.23 -23.07
CA ALA A 115 24.61 7.01 -22.09
C ALA A 115 25.02 5.54 -22.13
N ALA A 116 26.33 5.30 -22.17
CA ALA A 116 26.94 3.99 -22.13
C ALA A 116 26.70 3.29 -20.79
N ASP A 117 26.71 4.06 -19.69
CA ASP A 117 26.30 3.61 -18.35
C ASP A 117 25.55 4.75 -17.64
N VAL A 118 24.72 4.41 -16.65
CA VAL A 118 23.85 5.37 -15.96
C VAL A 118 24.49 5.80 -14.65
N LEU A 119 24.79 7.10 -14.53
CA LEU A 119 24.96 7.72 -13.22
C LEU A 119 23.60 8.12 -12.67
N ASP A 120 23.40 7.84 -11.38
CA ASP A 120 22.23 8.29 -10.62
C ASP A 120 22.08 9.82 -10.69
N GLU A 121 20.84 10.28 -10.64
CA GLU A 121 20.51 11.71 -10.61
C GLU A 121 21.27 12.42 -9.48
N ALA A 122 21.31 11.83 -8.28
CA ALA A 122 21.95 12.42 -7.11
C ALA A 122 23.49 12.36 -7.14
N THR A 123 24.09 11.78 -8.18
CA THR A 123 25.54 11.57 -8.30
C THR A 123 26.15 12.53 -9.32
N SER A 124 27.35 13.02 -9.03
CA SER A 124 28.18 13.76 -10.00
C SER A 124 29.34 12.90 -10.46
N GLY A 125 29.68 12.97 -11.75
CA GLY A 125 30.82 12.24 -12.29
C GLY A 125 30.88 12.05 -13.79
N ALA A 126 31.87 11.29 -14.23
CA ALA A 126 32.11 11.00 -15.63
C ALA A 126 30.98 10.14 -16.23
N LEU A 127 30.16 10.76 -17.06
CA LEU A 127 29.12 10.12 -17.85
C LEU A 127 29.58 10.01 -19.30
N LEU A 128 29.66 8.79 -19.81
CA LEU A 128 30.03 8.53 -21.20
C LEU A 128 28.77 8.43 -22.06
N PHE A 129 28.62 9.30 -23.05
CA PHE A 129 27.63 9.19 -24.11
C PHE A 129 28.28 8.59 -25.35
N SER A 130 27.63 7.62 -26.00
CA SER A 130 28.17 7.00 -27.21
C SER A 130 27.07 6.69 -28.22
N GLN A 131 27.34 6.95 -29.49
CA GLN A 131 26.57 6.40 -30.60
C GLN A 131 27.06 5.01 -31.02
N ASP A 132 28.27 4.64 -30.58
CA ASP A 132 28.87 3.34 -30.83
C ASP A 132 28.43 2.35 -29.76
N GLY A 133 27.53 1.45 -30.15
CA GLY A 133 27.03 0.41 -29.27
C GLY A 133 28.12 -0.57 -28.80
N ARG A 134 29.27 -0.65 -29.47
CA ARG A 134 30.43 -1.42 -28.99
C ARG A 134 30.97 -0.81 -27.71
N VAL A 135 31.24 0.50 -27.72
CA VAL A 135 31.70 1.26 -26.56
C VAL A 135 30.70 1.15 -25.40
N SER A 136 29.41 1.32 -25.67
CA SER A 136 28.37 1.18 -24.63
C SER A 136 28.31 -0.23 -24.05
N THR A 137 28.49 -1.27 -24.87
CA THR A 137 28.47 -2.66 -24.40
C THR A 137 29.69 -2.98 -23.57
N THR A 138 30.88 -2.52 -23.97
CA THR A 138 32.13 -2.71 -23.22
C THR A 138 32.04 -2.01 -21.87
N VAL A 139 31.71 -0.71 -21.83
CA VAL A 139 31.68 0.04 -20.57
C VAL A 139 30.61 -0.47 -19.59
N ALA A 140 29.45 -0.90 -20.09
CA ALA A 140 28.38 -1.41 -19.23
C ALA A 140 28.58 -2.84 -18.73
N ARG A 141 29.45 -3.65 -19.36
CA ARG A 141 29.49 -5.11 -19.14
C ARG A 141 30.89 -5.71 -19.01
N ASP A 142 31.95 -4.94 -19.16
CA ASP A 142 33.31 -5.44 -19.03
C ASP A 142 33.70 -5.51 -17.55
N PRO A 143 33.95 -6.72 -16.99
CA PRO A 143 34.35 -6.90 -15.60
C PRO A 143 35.73 -6.29 -15.29
N LEU A 144 36.52 -5.91 -16.30
CA LEU A 144 37.80 -5.21 -16.11
C LEU A 144 37.64 -3.71 -15.82
N VAL A 145 36.43 -3.16 -15.95
CA VAL A 145 36.17 -1.75 -15.64
C VAL A 145 35.80 -1.62 -14.16
N GLU A 146 36.80 -1.27 -13.34
CA GLU A 146 36.61 -0.95 -11.93
C GLU A 146 35.82 0.36 -11.77
N LYS A 147 34.87 0.36 -10.83
CA LYS A 147 34.07 1.53 -10.46
C LYS A 147 34.46 1.98 -9.07
N GLU A 148 34.72 3.28 -8.93
CA GLU A 148 35.13 3.91 -7.69
C GLU A 148 34.07 4.88 -7.17
N TYR A 149 33.69 4.71 -5.91
CA TYR A 149 32.85 5.64 -5.17
C TYR A 149 33.63 6.28 -4.03
N ASP A 150 33.63 7.61 -4.05
CA ASP A 150 34.10 8.45 -2.95
C ASP A 150 32.92 8.78 -2.03
N ILE A 151 33.01 8.37 -0.78
CA ILE A 151 31.99 8.55 0.26
C ILE A 151 32.56 9.46 1.35
N VAL A 152 31.79 10.45 1.76
CA VAL A 152 32.13 11.34 2.87
C VAL A 152 31.10 11.16 3.98
N THR A 153 31.57 10.85 5.19
CA THR A 153 30.73 10.60 6.37
C THR A 153 30.80 11.75 7.37
N THR A 154 29.71 11.95 8.12
CA THR A 154 29.77 12.66 9.41
C THR A 154 30.36 11.73 10.46
N GLY A 155 31.46 12.12 11.08
CA GLY A 155 32.12 11.40 12.15
C GLY A 155 33.31 10.55 11.71
N GLU A 156 34.07 10.09 12.71
CA GLU A 156 35.04 9.02 12.54
C GLU A 156 34.32 7.71 12.21
N VAL A 157 34.82 6.99 11.20
CA VAL A 157 34.32 5.66 10.84
C VAL A 157 34.98 4.64 11.75
N THR A 158 34.18 3.95 12.57
CA THR A 158 34.67 2.89 13.43
C THR A 158 35.05 1.65 12.62
N SER A 159 35.95 0.82 13.14
CA SER A 159 36.33 -0.47 12.55
C SER A 159 35.13 -1.41 12.37
N GLY A 160 34.14 -1.34 13.28
CA GLY A 160 32.88 -2.09 13.18
C GLY A 160 32.01 -1.65 12.00
N GLN A 161 31.85 -0.34 11.79
CA GLN A 161 31.11 0.20 10.65
C GLN A 161 31.81 -0.11 9.32
N LEU A 162 33.15 -0.03 9.29
CA LEU A 162 33.95 -0.39 8.11
C LEU A 162 33.76 -1.88 7.75
N SER A 163 33.82 -2.75 8.76
CA SER A 163 33.65 -4.20 8.58
C SER A 163 32.22 -4.55 8.15
N ALA A 164 31.22 -3.89 8.70
CA ALA A 164 29.82 -4.06 8.30
C ALA A 164 29.58 -3.61 6.85
N LEU A 165 30.16 -2.47 6.43
CA LEU A 165 30.08 -2.01 5.05
C LEU A 165 30.78 -2.99 4.10
N GLN A 166 31.98 -3.46 4.46
CA GLN A 166 32.73 -4.44 3.68
C GLN A 166 31.95 -5.76 3.53
N LEU A 167 31.29 -6.24 4.59
CA LEU A 167 30.45 -7.43 4.58
C LEU A 167 29.21 -7.24 3.68
N ASN A 168 28.52 -6.11 3.81
CA ASN A 168 27.35 -5.78 2.99
C ASN A 168 27.70 -5.70 1.50
N LEU A 169 28.89 -5.19 1.15
CA LEU A 169 29.36 -5.14 -0.23
C LEU A 169 29.72 -6.54 -0.75
N SER A 170 30.42 -7.35 0.05
CA SER A 170 30.82 -8.71 -0.32
C SER A 170 29.64 -9.68 -0.49
N THR A 171 28.52 -9.43 0.19
CA THR A 171 27.30 -10.25 0.06
C THR A 171 26.45 -9.86 -1.15
N PHE A 172 26.67 -8.67 -1.71
CA PHE A 172 25.89 -8.13 -2.83
C PHE A 172 26.59 -8.27 -4.18
N CYS A 173 27.93 -8.22 -4.20
CA CYS A 173 28.72 -8.40 -5.41
C CYS A 173 29.28 -9.83 -5.47
N GLU A 174 29.12 -10.50 -6.62
CA GLU A 174 29.77 -11.79 -6.91
C GLU A 174 31.31 -11.67 -7.05
N GLN A 175 31.85 -10.45 -7.10
CA GLN A 175 33.28 -10.13 -7.24
C GLN A 175 33.80 -9.30 -6.04
N GLU A 176 35.11 -9.25 -5.85
CA GLU A 176 35.73 -8.52 -4.73
C GLU A 176 35.42 -7.01 -4.78
N ALA A 177 34.93 -6.49 -3.66
CA ALA A 177 34.80 -5.06 -3.39
C ALA A 177 35.80 -4.69 -2.28
N HIS A 178 36.42 -3.52 -2.35
CA HIS A 178 37.37 -3.05 -1.35
C HIS A 178 36.95 -1.68 -0.80
N VAL A 179 36.86 -1.57 0.53
CA VAL A 179 36.63 -0.32 1.26
C VAL A 179 37.92 0.13 1.93
N ARG A 180 38.38 1.36 1.67
CA ARG A 180 39.52 1.96 2.37
C ARG A 180 39.20 3.35 2.93
N VAL A 181 39.71 3.64 4.13
CA VAL A 181 39.67 4.99 4.71
C VAL A 181 40.81 5.82 4.12
N VAL A 182 40.52 7.05 3.70
CA VAL A 182 41.52 7.99 3.18
C VAL A 182 41.92 8.97 4.29
N PRO A 183 43.17 8.95 4.79
CA PRO A 183 43.63 9.86 5.84
C PRO A 183 43.71 11.33 5.37
N GLY A 184 43.50 12.28 6.30
CA GLY A 184 43.83 13.70 6.08
C GLY A 184 42.81 14.52 5.27
N TYR A 185 41.55 14.09 5.20
CA TYR A 185 40.51 14.88 4.53
C TYR A 185 40.09 16.11 5.36
N ILE A 186 40.34 17.31 4.82
CA ILE A 186 39.79 18.58 5.33
C ILE A 186 38.71 19.04 4.33
N PRO A 187 37.44 19.19 4.76
CA PRO A 187 36.37 19.69 3.89
C PRO A 187 36.75 21.02 3.22
N ARG A 188 36.42 21.20 1.94
CA ARG A 188 36.84 22.39 1.15
C ARG A 188 36.36 23.72 1.76
N ALA A 189 35.21 23.72 2.46
CA ALA A 189 34.70 24.87 3.19
C ALA A 189 35.58 25.23 4.41
N GLU A 190 36.07 24.23 5.12
CA GLU A 190 36.99 24.39 6.25
C GLU A 190 38.38 24.78 5.77
N LYS A 191 38.87 24.15 4.69
CA LYS A 191 40.11 24.57 4.01
C LYS A 191 40.04 26.02 3.50
N ALA A 192 38.90 26.45 2.96
CA ALA A 192 38.68 27.82 2.52
C ALA A 192 38.56 28.82 3.69
N ARG A 193 38.05 28.38 4.85
CA ARG A 193 38.06 29.15 6.10
C ARG A 193 39.48 29.29 6.64
N MET A 194 40.21 28.17 6.75
CA MET A 194 41.60 28.14 7.23
C MET A 194 42.53 28.97 6.35
N LEU A 195 42.39 28.89 5.02
CA LEU A 195 43.14 29.73 4.07
C LEU A 195 42.81 31.23 4.17
N LYS A 196 41.64 31.59 4.70
CA LYS A 196 41.25 32.98 4.97
C LYS A 196 41.75 33.48 6.32
N GLU A 197 41.84 32.60 7.32
CA GLU A 197 42.18 32.94 8.71
C GLU A 197 43.71 32.94 8.94
N ASP A 198 44.45 32.00 8.36
CA ASP A 198 45.92 31.94 8.42
C ASP A 198 46.52 31.15 7.24
N PRO A 199 47.09 31.83 6.23
CA PRO A 199 47.71 31.17 5.07
C PRO A 199 48.93 30.29 5.39
N ALA A 200 49.60 30.51 6.53
CA ALA A 200 50.82 29.79 6.91
C ALA A 200 50.54 28.48 7.67
N ALA A 201 49.34 28.31 8.24
CA ALA A 201 48.94 27.12 9.01
C ALA A 201 48.67 25.86 8.16
N VAL A 202 48.90 25.90 6.84
CA VAL A 202 48.56 24.79 5.92
C VAL A 202 49.66 23.71 5.86
N VAL A 203 50.81 23.90 6.52
CA VAL A 203 51.98 23.02 6.37
C VAL A 203 52.34 22.18 7.61
N GLU A 204 51.78 22.41 8.79
CA GLU A 204 52.03 21.54 9.97
C GLU A 204 50.75 21.21 10.74
N GLU A 205 50.56 19.90 10.95
CA GLU A 205 49.53 19.22 11.76
C GLU A 205 48.04 19.47 11.42
N ALA A 206 47.47 18.57 10.62
CA ALA A 206 46.03 18.41 10.52
C ALA A 206 45.45 17.93 11.87
N LYS A 207 44.81 18.84 12.61
CA LYS A 207 43.92 18.43 13.71
C LYS A 207 42.77 17.57 13.15
N PRO A 208 42.28 16.56 13.90
CA PRO A 208 41.29 15.62 13.38
C PRO A 208 39.99 16.36 13.03
N SER A 209 39.63 16.38 11.75
CA SER A 209 38.29 16.79 11.36
C SER A 209 37.30 15.70 11.80
N THR A 210 36.10 16.08 12.20
CA THR A 210 35.02 15.16 12.58
C THR A 210 34.40 14.44 11.36
N SER A 211 35.14 14.25 10.26
CA SER A 211 34.63 13.64 9.03
C SER A 211 35.63 12.67 8.42
N SER A 212 35.15 11.53 7.92
CA SER A 212 35.99 10.52 7.26
C SER A 212 35.64 10.44 5.78
N ARG A 213 36.66 10.19 4.94
CA ARG A 213 36.48 9.85 3.53
C ARG A 213 36.73 8.36 3.34
N LEU A 214 35.77 7.65 2.78
CA LEU A 214 35.89 6.26 2.37
C LEU A 214 35.95 6.18 0.85
N GLN A 215 36.81 5.31 0.34
CA GLN A 215 36.86 4.96 -1.07
C GLN A 215 36.41 3.50 -1.21
N VAL A 216 35.40 3.28 -2.04
CA VAL A 216 34.86 1.96 -2.34
C VAL A 216 35.15 1.65 -3.80
N VAL A 217 35.96 0.62 -4.04
CA VAL A 217 36.31 0.14 -5.38
C VAL A 217 35.68 -1.23 -5.56
N PHE A 218 35.02 -1.47 -6.69
CA PHE A 218 34.42 -2.76 -7.00
C PHE A 218 34.36 -2.99 -8.51
N SER A 219 34.30 -4.26 -8.90
CA SER A 219 34.05 -4.70 -10.27
C SER A 219 32.59 -5.18 -10.39
N GLY A 220 31.83 -4.65 -11.36
CA GLY A 220 30.43 -5.05 -11.62
C GLY A 220 29.38 -3.93 -11.58
N THR A 221 28.14 -4.28 -11.23
CA THR A 221 26.99 -3.36 -11.23
C THR A 221 26.53 -3.05 -9.80
N LEU A 222 26.99 -1.91 -9.25
CA LEU A 222 26.51 -1.36 -7.97
C LEU A 222 25.95 0.02 -8.25
N THR A 223 24.75 0.30 -7.75
CA THR A 223 24.16 1.63 -7.84
C THR A 223 24.52 2.46 -6.61
N SER A 224 24.57 3.78 -6.74
CA SER A 224 24.75 4.66 -5.57
C SER A 224 23.60 4.53 -4.57
N SER A 225 22.39 4.13 -4.99
CA SER A 225 21.27 3.85 -4.09
C SER A 225 21.50 2.61 -3.23
N ALA A 226 21.98 1.52 -3.84
CA ALA A 226 22.36 0.30 -3.12
C ALA A 226 23.52 0.58 -2.15
N LEU A 227 24.54 1.33 -2.61
CA LEU A 227 25.67 1.72 -1.76
C LEU A 227 25.23 2.60 -0.57
N ARG A 228 24.32 3.56 -0.78
CA ARG A 228 23.75 4.37 0.32
C ARG A 228 22.97 3.51 1.31
N GLN A 229 22.19 2.55 0.83
CA GLN A 229 21.46 1.61 1.69
C GLN A 229 22.43 0.76 2.53
N MET A 230 23.50 0.25 1.93
CA MET A 230 24.53 -0.52 2.64
C MET A 230 25.29 0.32 3.67
N CYS A 231 25.59 1.58 3.35
CA CYS A 231 26.18 2.51 4.29
C CYS A 231 25.24 2.80 5.47
N ALA A 232 23.95 3.00 5.20
CA ALA A 232 22.94 3.20 6.23
C ALA A 232 22.80 1.96 7.13
N GLN A 233 22.79 0.76 6.55
CA GLN A 233 22.80 -0.51 7.28
C GLN A 233 24.08 -0.70 8.11
N ALA A 234 25.21 -0.20 7.61
CA ALA A 234 26.48 -0.17 8.34
C ALA A 234 26.55 0.97 9.37
N GLY A 235 25.47 1.75 9.58
CA GLY A 235 25.41 2.83 10.56
C GLY A 235 26.23 4.07 10.18
N LEU A 236 26.55 4.26 8.90
CA LEU A 236 27.27 5.42 8.39
C LEU A 236 26.30 6.56 8.06
N LEU A 237 26.42 7.67 8.78
CA LEU A 237 25.73 8.92 8.49
C LEU A 237 26.49 9.65 7.37
N LEU A 238 25.86 9.79 6.19
CA LEU A 238 26.50 10.22 4.95
C LEU A 238 26.29 11.71 4.66
N PHE A 239 27.37 12.43 4.33
CA PHE A 239 27.33 13.82 3.88
C PHE A 239 27.39 13.95 2.35
N ARG A 240 28.10 13.04 1.65
CA ARG A 240 28.27 13.13 0.18
C ARG A 240 28.72 11.79 -0.43
N VAL A 241 28.19 11.46 -1.62
CA VAL A 241 28.78 10.45 -2.53
C VAL A 241 29.07 11.17 -3.84
N SER A 242 30.34 11.40 -4.20
CA SER A 242 30.69 12.21 -5.38
C SER A 242 32.05 11.85 -5.97
N SER A 243 32.17 11.79 -7.31
CA SER A 243 33.46 12.06 -7.95
C SER A 243 33.60 13.58 -8.18
N SER A 244 34.64 14.20 -7.59
CA SER A 244 34.82 15.66 -7.39
C SER A 244 34.63 16.53 -8.66
N SER A 245 33.93 17.68 -8.72
CA SER A 245 33.90 18.88 -7.85
C SER A 245 32.71 19.86 -8.12
N ASP A 246 32.14 20.45 -7.04
CA ASP A 246 31.31 21.69 -6.80
C ASP A 246 30.23 22.22 -7.80
N MET A 247 29.04 22.73 -7.44
CA MET A 247 28.50 23.43 -6.25
C MET A 247 27.05 23.01 -5.88
N ALA A 248 26.64 23.39 -4.66
CA ALA A 248 25.51 22.99 -3.82
C ALA A 248 24.05 23.33 -4.26
N THR A 249 23.13 22.43 -3.90
CA THR A 249 22.00 22.78 -3.00
C THR A 249 22.12 21.88 -1.77
N ILE A 250 22.42 22.48 -0.63
CA ILE A 250 22.48 21.82 0.67
C ILE A 250 21.03 21.69 1.15
N GLU A 251 20.48 20.48 1.23
CA GLU A 251 19.43 20.24 2.22
C GLU A 251 20.13 20.30 3.58
N TYR A 252 20.02 21.45 4.24
CA TYR A 252 20.30 21.53 5.65
C TYR A 252 19.26 20.63 6.34
N ASP A 253 19.70 19.50 6.88
CA ASP A 253 19.10 19.00 8.11
C ASP A 253 19.55 19.97 9.20
N ASP A 254 18.74 20.99 9.43
CA ASP A 254 18.89 21.95 10.52
C ASP A 254 18.49 21.34 11.87
N GLY A 255 18.20 20.03 11.93
CA GLY A 255 17.61 19.36 13.08
C GLY A 255 16.15 19.75 13.31
N GLY A 256 15.54 20.47 12.35
CA GLY A 256 14.15 20.94 12.41
C GLY A 256 13.15 19.82 12.15
N ILE A 257 12.04 19.84 12.87
CA ILE A 257 10.95 18.87 12.68
C ILE A 257 10.02 19.25 11.51
N ASN A 258 10.16 20.45 10.94
CA ASN A 258 9.37 21.00 9.83
C ASN A 258 9.96 20.65 8.44
N ARG A 259 10.30 19.38 8.23
CA ARG A 259 11.08 18.89 7.07
C ARG A 259 10.47 19.20 5.71
N THR A 260 9.14 19.24 5.63
CA THR A 260 8.38 19.46 4.40
C THR A 260 7.85 20.90 4.33
N SER A 261 7.23 21.39 5.39
CA SER A 261 6.59 22.71 5.38
C SER A 261 7.61 23.85 5.23
N LYS A 262 8.88 23.63 5.59
CA LYS A 262 9.97 24.58 5.33
C LYS A 262 10.07 24.99 3.86
N ALA A 263 9.65 24.12 2.93
CA ALA A 263 9.60 24.45 1.51
C ALA A 263 8.65 25.61 1.19
N LEU A 264 7.61 25.84 2.00
CA LEU A 264 6.69 26.97 1.87
C LEU A 264 7.05 28.11 2.84
N THR A 265 7.57 27.80 4.02
CA THR A 265 7.72 28.79 5.10
C THR A 265 9.05 29.52 5.13
N GLN A 266 10.13 28.95 4.55
CA GLN A 266 11.49 29.50 4.69
C GLN A 266 12.03 30.27 3.46
N PRO A 267 11.88 29.79 2.20
CA PRO A 267 12.45 30.49 1.06
C PRO A 267 11.81 31.85 0.83
N LYS A 268 12.62 32.88 0.56
CA LYS A 268 12.10 34.21 0.17
C LYS A 268 11.26 34.17 -1.11
N SER A 269 11.53 33.21 -2.00
CA SER A 269 10.73 32.98 -3.21
C SER A 269 9.30 32.50 -2.92
N GLN A 270 9.02 32.07 -1.69
CA GLN A 270 7.72 31.58 -1.22
C GLN A 270 6.93 32.63 -0.45
N GLY A 271 7.19 33.92 -0.71
CA GLY A 271 6.46 35.03 -0.09
C GLY A 271 4.94 34.96 -0.29
N ALA A 272 4.47 34.42 -1.43
CA ALA A 272 3.04 34.20 -1.67
C ALA A 272 2.45 33.15 -0.69
N SER A 273 3.16 32.04 -0.50
CA SER A 273 2.77 30.98 0.45
C SER A 273 2.76 31.50 1.88
N GLN A 274 3.79 32.26 2.28
CA GLN A 274 3.87 32.90 3.60
C GLN A 274 2.73 33.90 3.83
N ALA A 275 2.36 34.71 2.81
CA ALA A 275 1.23 35.62 2.91
C ALA A 275 -0.10 34.89 3.16
N MET A 276 -0.32 33.77 2.47
CA MET A 276 -1.51 32.93 2.70
C MET A 276 -1.51 32.30 4.11
N LEU A 277 -0.35 31.84 4.59
CA LEU A 277 -0.20 31.30 5.94
C LEU A 277 -0.47 32.36 7.03
N HIS A 278 -0.05 33.60 6.80
CA HIS A 278 -0.40 34.73 7.69
C HIS A 278 -1.90 35.02 7.69
N ALA A 279 -2.55 34.96 6.53
CA ALA A 279 -3.99 35.20 6.41
C ALA A 279 -4.83 34.17 7.18
N VAL A 280 -4.36 32.93 7.30
CA VAL A 280 -5.01 31.88 8.11
C VAL A 280 -4.62 31.92 9.60
N GLY A 281 -3.84 32.94 10.01
CA GLY A 281 -3.57 33.25 11.42
C GLY A 281 -2.19 32.81 11.94
N MET A 282 -1.29 32.29 11.10
CA MET A 282 0.09 32.03 11.54
C MET A 282 0.84 33.35 11.75
N LYS A 283 1.60 33.44 12.85
CA LYS A 283 2.55 34.51 13.09
C LYS A 283 3.90 34.19 12.46
N LYS A 284 4.80 35.17 12.42
CA LYS A 284 6.16 34.99 11.89
C LYS A 284 6.90 33.86 12.62
N GLU A 285 6.68 33.74 13.93
CA GLU A 285 7.33 32.72 14.77
C GLU A 285 6.78 31.32 14.47
N ASP A 286 5.52 31.22 14.04
CA ASP A 286 4.87 29.94 13.72
C ASP A 286 5.41 29.32 12.43
N LEU A 287 6.01 30.11 11.54
CA LEU A 287 6.59 29.63 10.26
C LEU A 287 7.72 28.61 10.45
N ASN A 288 8.33 28.56 11.64
CA ASN A 288 9.37 27.59 12.00
C ASN A 288 8.82 26.30 12.63
N LYS A 289 7.51 26.22 12.88
CA LYS A 289 6.85 25.04 13.47
C LYS A 289 6.58 23.98 12.40
N ALA A 290 6.55 22.71 12.81
CA ALA A 290 6.03 21.64 11.98
C ALA A 290 4.51 21.78 11.81
N GLN A 291 4.05 21.72 10.58
CA GLN A 291 2.63 21.80 10.25
C GLN A 291 2.02 20.39 10.30
N VAL A 292 1.01 20.20 11.17
CA VAL A 292 0.32 18.93 11.34
C VAL A 292 -1.04 19.01 10.68
N GLY A 293 -1.24 18.24 9.61
CA GLY A 293 -2.55 18.07 9.00
C GLY A 293 -3.45 17.21 9.90
N ILE A 294 -4.63 17.71 10.24
CA ILE A 294 -5.62 16.99 11.05
C ILE A 294 -6.82 16.72 10.14
N CYS A 295 -6.87 15.51 9.57
CA CYS A 295 -7.89 15.13 8.62
C CYS A 295 -9.07 14.45 9.32
N SER A 296 -10.17 15.18 9.54
CA SER A 296 -11.41 14.57 10.01
C SER A 296 -12.27 14.09 8.84
N VAL A 297 -12.94 12.94 9.02
CA VAL A 297 -13.92 12.42 8.05
C VAL A 297 -15.34 12.80 8.50
N TRP A 298 -15.51 14.05 8.92
CA TRP A 298 -16.76 14.55 9.50
C TRP A 298 -17.82 14.89 8.44
N TYR A 299 -19.06 14.54 8.76
CA TYR A 299 -20.28 15.08 8.14
C TYR A 299 -21.47 14.79 9.08
N GLN A 300 -22.50 15.62 9.06
CA GLN A 300 -23.59 15.56 10.03
C GLN A 300 -24.57 14.40 9.81
N GLY A 301 -24.70 13.94 8.55
CA GLY A 301 -25.71 12.95 8.15
C GLY A 301 -25.44 11.51 8.57
N ASN A 302 -24.46 11.22 9.42
CA ASN A 302 -24.16 9.87 9.89
C ASN A 302 -23.69 9.88 11.35
N PRO A 303 -24.27 9.05 12.25
CA PRO A 303 -23.82 8.97 13.65
C PRO A 303 -22.34 8.58 13.77
N CYS A 304 -21.81 7.79 12.85
CA CYS A 304 -20.40 7.40 12.88
C CYS A 304 -19.42 8.58 12.74
N ASN A 305 -19.86 9.69 12.13
CA ASN A 305 -18.99 10.79 11.71
C ASN A 305 -19.38 12.15 12.31
N MET A 306 -20.59 12.31 12.83
CA MET A 306 -21.13 13.63 13.23
C MET A 306 -20.33 14.33 14.34
N HIS A 307 -19.60 13.59 15.17
CA HIS A 307 -18.79 14.13 16.28
C HIS A 307 -17.33 14.44 15.89
N LEU A 308 -16.87 13.98 14.72
CA LEU A 308 -15.45 13.99 14.36
C LEU A 308 -14.88 15.39 14.13
N LEU A 309 -15.72 16.40 13.84
CA LEU A 309 -15.29 17.80 13.76
C LEU A 309 -14.81 18.29 15.13
N SER A 310 -15.62 18.10 16.17
CA SER A 310 -15.25 18.47 17.54
C SER A 310 -14.05 17.68 18.06
N LEU A 311 -13.92 16.41 17.64
CA LEU A 311 -12.75 15.60 17.99
C LEU A 311 -11.48 16.14 17.29
N GLY A 312 -11.60 16.58 16.04
CA GLY A 312 -10.52 17.27 15.33
C GLY A 312 -10.13 18.61 15.93
N ASP A 313 -11.10 19.39 16.42
CA ASP A 313 -10.84 20.61 17.19
C ASP A 313 -10.06 20.31 18.48
N ASP A 314 -10.44 19.24 19.19
CA ASP A 314 -9.75 18.82 20.41
C ASP A 314 -8.32 18.34 20.10
N VAL A 315 -8.09 17.57 19.03
CA VAL A 315 -6.72 17.23 18.57
C VAL A 315 -5.93 18.49 18.23
N LYS A 316 -6.52 19.45 17.51
CA LYS A 316 -5.84 20.70 17.13
C LYS A 316 -5.42 21.48 18.37
N LYS A 317 -6.31 21.64 19.36
CA LYS A 317 -5.97 22.30 20.62
C LYS A 317 -4.77 21.66 21.30
N GLU A 318 -4.70 20.33 21.33
CA GLU A 318 -3.57 19.61 21.94
C GLU A 318 -2.28 19.73 21.12
N VAL A 319 -2.35 19.73 19.79
CA VAL A 319 -1.20 19.96 18.90
C VAL A 319 -0.64 21.37 19.09
N ASP A 320 -1.50 22.39 19.13
CA ASP A 320 -1.10 23.80 19.21
C ASP A 320 -0.53 24.20 20.58
N LYS A 321 -0.70 23.37 21.63
CA LYS A 321 -0.02 23.56 22.92
C LYS A 321 1.50 23.40 22.81
N ASP A 322 1.99 22.66 21.83
CA ASP A 322 3.43 22.48 21.64
C ASP A 322 4.03 23.66 20.86
N PRO A 323 5.10 24.30 21.37
CA PRO A 323 5.70 25.46 20.70
C PRO A 323 6.38 25.12 19.37
N LYS A 324 6.54 23.84 19.00
CA LYS A 324 7.16 23.41 17.75
C LYS A 324 6.16 22.89 16.72
N MET A 325 4.86 22.82 17.02
CA MET A 325 3.85 22.30 16.11
C MET A 325 2.70 23.30 15.87
N TYR A 326 2.09 23.22 14.69
CA TYR A 326 0.93 24.01 14.31
C TYR A 326 -0.09 23.12 13.58
N GLY A 327 -1.31 22.99 14.12
CA GLY A 327 -2.34 22.14 13.55
C GLY A 327 -3.16 22.83 12.47
N PHE A 328 -3.31 22.20 11.29
CA PHE A 328 -4.27 22.59 10.26
C PHE A 328 -5.32 21.50 10.11
N GLN A 329 -6.53 21.77 10.60
CA GLN A 329 -7.65 20.87 10.39
C GLN A 329 -8.19 21.02 8.97
N PHE A 330 -8.42 19.89 8.33
CA PHE A 330 -9.12 19.79 7.05
C PHE A 330 -10.01 18.54 7.04
N ASN A 331 -10.85 18.44 6.02
CA ASN A 331 -11.84 17.39 5.93
C ASN A 331 -11.75 16.66 4.59
N THR A 332 -12.08 15.37 4.64
CA THR A 332 -12.41 14.57 3.46
C THR A 332 -13.83 14.04 3.57
N ILE A 333 -14.36 13.51 2.47
CA ILE A 333 -15.71 12.96 2.40
C ILE A 333 -15.83 11.63 3.14
N GLY A 334 -17.05 11.22 3.43
CA GLY A 334 -17.39 9.86 3.83
C GLY A 334 -18.79 9.51 3.37
N VAL A 335 -19.15 8.24 3.47
CA VAL A 335 -20.50 7.72 3.18
C VAL A 335 -20.94 6.79 4.29
N SER A 336 -22.25 6.73 4.54
CA SER A 336 -22.82 5.84 5.56
C SER A 336 -23.21 4.51 4.92
N ASP A 337 -22.47 3.45 5.24
CA ASP A 337 -22.85 2.09 4.85
C ASP A 337 -24.23 1.74 5.42
N GLY A 338 -24.48 2.05 6.70
CA GLY A 338 -25.77 1.76 7.35
C GLY A 338 -26.98 2.37 6.67
N MET A 339 -26.87 3.60 6.14
CA MET A 339 -27.97 4.24 5.41
C MET A 339 -28.08 3.83 3.94
N SER A 340 -26.96 3.47 3.31
CA SER A 340 -26.93 3.18 1.86
C SER A 340 -27.28 1.73 1.52
N MET A 341 -27.21 0.81 2.49
CA MET A 341 -27.60 -0.60 2.35
C MET A 341 -29.00 -0.75 1.76
N GLY A 342 -29.15 -1.69 0.81
CA GLY A 342 -30.42 -1.94 0.11
C GLY A 342 -30.82 -0.89 -0.92
N THR A 343 -29.94 0.05 -1.26
CA THR A 343 -30.20 1.09 -2.28
C THR A 343 -29.06 1.20 -3.28
N LYS A 344 -29.29 1.91 -4.40
CA LYS A 344 -28.22 2.29 -5.34
C LYS A 344 -27.11 3.15 -4.72
N GLY A 345 -27.35 3.75 -3.55
CA GLY A 345 -26.32 4.46 -2.80
C GLY A 345 -25.13 3.56 -2.43
N MET A 346 -25.37 2.27 -2.21
CA MET A 346 -24.33 1.30 -1.84
C MET A 346 -23.24 1.14 -2.93
N MET A 347 -23.55 1.50 -4.18
CA MET A 347 -22.56 1.55 -5.27
C MET A 347 -21.41 2.54 -4.98
N TYR A 348 -21.64 3.53 -4.12
CA TYR A 348 -20.65 4.56 -3.75
C TYR A 348 -19.89 4.23 -2.46
N SER A 349 -20.22 3.13 -1.78
CA SER A 349 -19.58 2.74 -0.50
C SER A 349 -18.11 2.40 -0.67
N LEU A 350 -17.75 1.23 -1.20
CA LEU A 350 -16.35 0.82 -1.34
C LEU A 350 -15.50 1.83 -2.13
N PRO A 351 -16.00 2.41 -3.24
CA PRO A 351 -15.24 3.45 -3.96
C PRO A 351 -14.90 4.68 -3.11
N SER A 352 -15.68 5.03 -2.09
CA SER A 352 -15.33 6.13 -1.18
C SER A 352 -13.98 5.93 -0.48
N ARG A 353 -13.52 4.68 -0.29
CA ARG A 353 -12.17 4.37 0.23
C ARG A 353 -11.09 5.05 -0.60
N GLU A 354 -11.19 4.96 -1.93
CA GLU A 354 -10.21 5.53 -2.86
C GLU A 354 -10.31 7.06 -2.87
N ILE A 355 -11.52 7.62 -2.87
CA ILE A 355 -11.70 9.08 -2.80
C ILE A 355 -11.06 9.63 -1.52
N ILE A 356 -11.26 8.96 -0.38
CA ILE A 356 -10.66 9.36 0.89
C ILE A 356 -9.14 9.35 0.78
N ALA A 357 -8.57 8.27 0.23
CA ALA A 357 -7.13 8.15 0.03
C ALA A 357 -6.59 9.29 -0.85
N ASP A 358 -7.17 9.48 -2.03
CA ASP A 358 -6.77 10.49 -3.02
C ASP A 358 -6.96 11.93 -2.49
N SER A 359 -8.00 12.17 -1.70
CA SER A 359 -8.29 13.50 -1.14
C SER A 359 -7.25 13.90 -0.09
N ILE A 360 -6.89 12.97 0.81
CA ILE A 360 -5.88 13.22 1.83
C ILE A 360 -4.51 13.38 1.17
N GLU A 361 -4.17 12.52 0.20
CA GLU A 361 -2.94 12.61 -0.58
C GLU A 361 -2.83 13.97 -1.28
N SER A 362 -3.92 14.45 -1.89
CA SER A 362 -3.96 15.75 -2.56
C SER A 362 -3.68 16.92 -1.61
N VAL A 363 -4.32 16.93 -0.43
CA VAL A 363 -4.10 18.00 0.55
C VAL A 363 -2.68 17.94 1.11
N MET A 364 -2.23 16.76 1.55
CA MET A 364 -0.89 16.60 2.12
C MET A 364 0.21 16.93 1.11
N GLY A 365 0.04 16.51 -0.15
CA GLY A 365 0.96 16.82 -1.25
C GLY A 365 1.00 18.31 -1.58
N ALA A 366 -0.15 18.98 -1.64
CA ALA A 366 -0.24 20.38 -2.03
C ALA A 366 0.11 21.36 -0.90
N GLN A 367 -0.22 21.04 0.35
CA GLN A 367 -0.04 21.93 1.51
C GLN A 367 1.27 21.69 2.27
N PHE A 368 2.08 20.70 1.87
CA PHE A 368 3.40 20.45 2.44
C PHE A 368 3.41 20.20 3.97
N TYR A 369 2.30 19.71 4.53
CA TYR A 369 2.23 19.37 5.96
C TYR A 369 3.25 18.29 6.33
N ASP A 370 3.90 18.44 7.49
CA ASP A 370 4.98 17.59 7.96
C ASP A 370 4.48 16.27 8.56
N ALA A 371 3.29 16.29 9.16
CA ALA A 371 2.66 15.13 9.77
C ALA A 371 1.15 15.10 9.49
N LEU A 372 0.54 13.93 9.71
CA LEU A 372 -0.89 13.71 9.51
C LEU A 372 -1.51 12.94 10.69
N VAL A 373 -2.56 13.50 11.27
CA VAL A 373 -3.51 12.77 12.12
C VAL A 373 -4.77 12.56 11.32
N THR A 374 -5.16 11.31 11.11
CA THR A 374 -6.46 10.99 10.50
C THR A 374 -7.48 10.64 11.57
N ILE A 375 -8.71 11.10 11.39
CA ILE A 375 -9.83 10.87 12.32
C ILE A 375 -11.01 10.24 11.56
N PRO A 376 -10.93 8.94 11.21
CA PRO A 376 -12.02 8.21 10.57
C PRO A 376 -13.01 7.62 11.58
N GLY A 377 -14.28 7.45 11.17
CA GLY A 377 -15.33 6.90 12.05
C GLY A 377 -16.23 5.83 11.44
N CYS A 378 -16.29 5.68 10.12
CA CYS A 378 -17.15 4.70 9.44
C CYS A 378 -16.34 3.74 8.57
N ASP A 379 -16.94 2.60 8.22
CA ASP A 379 -16.34 1.43 7.54
C ASP A 379 -15.18 1.73 6.59
N LYS A 380 -15.44 2.46 5.50
CA LYS A 380 -14.46 2.68 4.42
C LYS A 380 -13.46 3.80 4.74
N ASN A 381 -13.70 4.56 5.82
CA ASN A 381 -12.86 5.69 6.20
C ASN A 381 -11.48 5.24 6.68
N MET A 382 -11.44 4.28 7.60
CA MET A 382 -10.19 3.76 8.17
C MET A 382 -9.21 3.28 7.09
N PRO A 383 -9.57 2.35 6.18
CA PRO A 383 -8.63 1.92 5.15
C PRO A 383 -8.24 3.04 4.18
N GLY A 384 -9.14 3.96 3.81
CA GLY A 384 -8.79 5.11 2.96
C GLY A 384 -7.77 6.04 3.62
N CYS A 385 -7.93 6.33 4.90
CA CYS A 385 -6.97 7.10 5.70
C CYS A 385 -5.61 6.41 5.78
N VAL A 386 -5.58 5.11 6.06
CA VAL A 386 -4.33 4.34 6.16
C VAL A 386 -3.61 4.25 4.81
N MET A 387 -4.34 4.06 3.71
CA MET A 387 -3.76 4.10 2.36
C MET A 387 -3.10 5.46 2.09
N ALA A 388 -3.77 6.58 2.41
CA ALA A 388 -3.17 7.91 2.24
C ALA A 388 -1.92 8.12 3.12
N MET A 389 -1.94 7.67 4.38
CA MET A 389 -0.79 7.74 5.27
C MET A 389 0.44 7.06 4.66
N ILE A 390 0.24 5.87 4.08
CA ILE A 390 1.29 5.09 3.44
C ILE A 390 1.77 5.75 2.15
N ARG A 391 0.87 6.22 1.26
CA ARG A 391 1.26 6.92 0.02
C ARG A 391 2.07 8.18 0.30
N MET A 392 1.67 8.96 1.30
CA MET A 392 2.40 10.17 1.70
C MET A 392 3.71 9.84 2.43
N ASN A 393 3.75 8.71 3.14
CA ASN A 393 4.84 8.24 3.98
C ASN A 393 5.48 9.36 4.84
N ARG A 394 4.64 10.18 5.47
CA ARG A 394 5.05 11.19 6.46
C ARG A 394 4.63 10.74 7.86
N PRO A 395 5.28 11.21 8.94
CA PRO A 395 4.87 10.91 10.31
C PRO A 395 3.35 11.01 10.49
N SER A 396 2.70 9.89 10.75
CA SER A 396 1.24 9.86 10.79
C SER A 396 0.68 8.72 11.60
N LEU A 397 -0.49 8.97 12.19
CA LEU A 397 -1.26 7.99 12.95
C LEU A 397 -2.75 8.17 12.73
N MET A 398 -3.51 7.11 12.99
CA MET A 398 -4.98 7.11 12.94
C MET A 398 -5.57 7.16 14.35
N LEU A 399 -6.43 8.14 14.60
CA LEU A 399 -7.31 8.24 15.76
C LEU A 399 -8.71 7.75 15.37
N TYR A 400 -9.11 6.56 15.81
CA TYR A 400 -10.46 6.07 15.53
C TYR A 400 -11.51 6.91 16.26
N GLY A 401 -12.60 7.26 15.58
CA GLY A 401 -13.71 8.03 16.14
C GLY A 401 -14.45 7.36 17.30
N GLY A 402 -14.35 6.03 17.42
CA GLY A 402 -14.96 5.25 18.50
C GLY A 402 -16.29 4.60 18.12
N THR A 403 -16.62 3.55 18.86
CA THR A 403 -17.87 2.79 18.70
C THR A 403 -19.07 3.53 19.31
N ILE A 404 -20.27 3.32 18.74
CA ILE A 404 -21.54 3.74 19.32
C ILE A 404 -21.87 2.91 20.56
N ALA A 405 -22.63 3.49 21.48
CA ALA A 405 -23.26 2.77 22.58
C ALA A 405 -24.43 1.89 22.10
N SER A 406 -24.75 0.83 22.85
CA SER A 406 -25.92 -0.01 22.57
C SER A 406 -27.23 0.78 22.67
N GLY A 407 -28.12 0.59 21.70
CA GLY A 407 -29.51 1.08 21.79
C GLY A 407 -30.35 0.22 22.75
N ARG A 408 -31.53 0.72 23.16
CA ARG A 408 -32.46 -0.04 24.00
C ARG A 408 -33.91 0.13 23.57
N SER A 409 -34.61 -0.97 23.31
CA SER A 409 -36.05 -0.93 23.02
C SER A 409 -36.85 -0.44 24.23
N CYS A 410 -38.10 -0.01 24.01
CA CYS A 410 -39.02 0.32 25.09
C CYS A 410 -39.33 -0.88 26.00
N LYS A 411 -39.08 -2.10 25.51
CA LYS A 411 -39.20 -3.37 26.26
C LYS A 411 -37.91 -3.77 26.99
N GLY A 412 -36.84 -2.98 26.89
CA GLY A 412 -35.57 -3.19 27.59
C GLY A 412 -34.59 -4.12 26.86
N GLU A 413 -34.81 -4.44 25.59
CA GLU A 413 -33.92 -5.27 24.79
C GLU A 413 -32.77 -4.43 24.22
N ASP A 414 -31.55 -4.98 24.22
CA ASP A 414 -30.40 -4.29 23.63
C ASP A 414 -30.46 -4.33 22.09
N LEU A 415 -30.38 -3.15 21.48
CA LEU A 415 -30.49 -2.94 20.05
C LEU A 415 -29.17 -2.48 19.42
N ASP A 416 -29.04 -2.73 18.13
CA ASP A 416 -28.05 -2.10 17.26
C ASP A 416 -28.62 -1.97 15.83
N ILE A 417 -27.81 -1.49 14.90
CA ILE A 417 -28.25 -1.30 13.51
C ILE A 417 -28.74 -2.62 12.85
N VAL A 418 -28.18 -3.78 13.20
CA VAL A 418 -28.63 -5.06 12.65
C VAL A 418 -30.03 -5.40 13.17
N SER A 419 -30.35 -5.03 14.41
CA SER A 419 -31.72 -5.14 14.93
C SER A 419 -32.75 -4.45 14.03
N THR A 420 -32.43 -3.31 13.43
CA THR A 420 -33.37 -2.62 12.51
C THR A 420 -33.57 -3.36 11.18
N PHE A 421 -32.52 -4.02 10.66
CA PHE A 421 -32.62 -4.79 9.42
C PHE A 421 -33.41 -6.09 9.64
N GLU A 422 -33.21 -6.75 10.77
CA GLU A 422 -33.98 -7.95 11.14
C GLU A 422 -35.45 -7.61 11.44
N ALA A 423 -35.73 -6.45 12.04
CA ALA A 423 -37.09 -6.03 12.35
C ALA A 423 -37.98 -5.98 11.10
N TYR A 424 -37.45 -5.55 9.95
CA TYR A 424 -38.20 -5.56 8.70
C TYR A 424 -38.57 -6.99 8.23
N GLY A 425 -37.61 -7.92 8.28
CA GLY A 425 -37.87 -9.33 7.96
C GLY A 425 -38.91 -9.96 8.88
N LYS A 426 -38.82 -9.67 10.19
CA LYS A 426 -39.79 -10.11 11.21
C LYS A 426 -41.19 -9.54 10.96
N PHE A 427 -41.29 -8.29 10.51
CA PHE A 427 -42.55 -7.64 10.17
C PHE A 427 -43.20 -8.30 8.95
N ILE A 428 -42.44 -8.55 7.86
CA ILE A 428 -42.95 -9.27 6.68
C ILE A 428 -43.44 -10.67 7.05
N ALA A 429 -42.72 -11.37 7.94
CA ALA A 429 -43.11 -12.69 8.42
C ALA A 429 -44.31 -12.68 9.39
N GLY A 430 -44.83 -11.50 9.77
CA GLY A 430 -45.95 -11.36 10.70
C GLY A 430 -45.61 -11.68 12.17
N THR A 431 -44.32 -11.65 12.53
CA THR A 431 -43.83 -12.01 13.87
C THR A 431 -43.71 -10.85 14.85
N ILE A 432 -43.69 -9.60 14.35
CA ILE A 432 -43.73 -8.37 15.16
C ILE A 432 -44.75 -7.39 14.56
N SER A 433 -45.31 -6.51 15.40
CA SER A 433 -46.20 -5.43 14.93
C SER A 433 -45.42 -4.25 14.33
N ASP A 434 -46.12 -3.32 13.66
CA ASP A 434 -45.47 -2.11 13.14
C ASP A 434 -45.01 -1.18 14.28
N GLU A 435 -45.72 -1.18 15.43
CA GLU A 435 -45.32 -0.44 16.63
C GLU A 435 -44.00 -0.97 17.20
N ASP A 436 -43.84 -2.30 17.28
CA ASP A 436 -42.61 -2.95 17.72
C ASP A 436 -41.46 -2.65 16.75
N ARG A 437 -41.71 -2.71 15.44
CA ARG A 437 -40.73 -2.33 14.41
C ARG A 437 -40.31 -0.86 14.58
N ALA A 438 -41.27 0.05 14.79
CA ALA A 438 -41.02 1.47 14.96
C ALA A 438 -40.29 1.81 16.26
N ASP A 439 -40.50 1.06 17.34
CA ASP A 439 -39.71 1.13 18.57
C ASP A 439 -38.23 0.79 18.31
N ILE A 440 -37.97 -0.35 17.65
CA ILE A 440 -36.61 -0.78 17.31
C ILE A 440 -35.89 0.29 16.47
N VAL A 441 -36.55 0.81 15.43
CA VAL A 441 -35.97 1.83 14.54
C VAL A 441 -35.61 3.11 15.29
N ARG A 442 -36.46 3.57 16.21
CA ARG A 442 -36.23 4.82 16.96
C ARG A 442 -35.07 4.72 17.95
N ASN A 443 -34.82 3.53 18.49
CA ASN A 443 -33.93 3.37 19.64
C ASN A 443 -32.62 2.62 19.35
N ALA A 444 -32.41 2.11 18.13
CA ALA A 444 -31.22 1.32 17.78
C ALA A 444 -29.90 2.10 17.73
N CYS A 445 -29.94 3.40 17.41
CA CYS A 445 -28.76 4.24 17.24
C CYS A 445 -28.83 5.44 18.20
N PRO A 446 -28.40 5.30 19.47
CA PRO A 446 -28.66 6.29 20.52
C PRO A 446 -27.79 7.57 20.44
N GLY A 447 -26.77 7.61 19.58
CA GLY A 447 -25.84 8.74 19.53
C GLY A 447 -24.67 8.55 18.56
N PRO A 448 -23.59 9.32 18.73
CA PRO A 448 -22.44 9.25 17.84
C PRO A 448 -21.60 7.98 18.04
N GLY A 449 -20.91 7.57 16.99
CA GLY A 449 -20.01 6.41 16.96
C GLY A 449 -20.34 5.40 15.87
N ALA A 450 -19.37 4.55 15.53
CA ALA A 450 -19.55 3.51 14.52
C ALA A 450 -20.39 2.34 15.02
N CYS A 451 -20.89 1.49 14.11
CA CYS A 451 -21.69 0.30 14.44
C CYS A 451 -21.04 -0.58 15.53
N GLY A 452 -21.79 -0.91 16.59
CA GLY A 452 -21.24 -1.46 17.83
C GLY A 452 -20.67 -2.88 17.81
N GLY A 453 -21.10 -3.72 16.86
CA GLY A 453 -20.57 -5.08 16.69
C GLY A 453 -19.19 -5.11 16.04
N MET A 454 -18.61 -6.30 15.88
CA MET A 454 -17.38 -6.52 15.13
C MET A 454 -17.63 -6.52 13.61
N TYR A 455 -18.26 -5.46 13.13
CA TYR A 455 -18.44 -5.13 11.71
C TYR A 455 -17.17 -4.50 11.14
N THR A 456 -17.21 -4.03 9.89
CA THR A 456 -16.01 -3.49 9.22
C THR A 456 -15.37 -2.35 9.98
N ALA A 457 -16.13 -1.40 10.52
CA ALA A 457 -15.55 -0.27 11.25
C ALA A 457 -14.68 -0.70 12.43
N ASN A 458 -15.24 -1.46 13.37
CA ASN A 458 -14.49 -1.96 14.52
C ASN A 458 -13.39 -2.94 14.08
N THR A 459 -13.62 -3.80 13.08
CA THR A 459 -12.59 -4.72 12.55
C THR A 459 -11.39 -3.95 11.99
N MET A 460 -11.60 -2.89 11.23
CA MET A 460 -10.51 -2.10 10.66
C MET A 460 -9.84 -1.20 11.70
N ALA A 461 -10.58 -0.72 12.70
CA ALA A 461 -9.99 0.00 13.83
C ALA A 461 -9.03 -0.91 14.62
N THR A 462 -9.45 -2.13 14.97
CA THR A 462 -8.60 -3.09 15.71
C THR A 462 -7.42 -3.56 14.85
N ALA A 463 -7.65 -3.84 13.57
CA ALA A 463 -6.58 -4.20 12.63
C ALA A 463 -5.53 -3.08 12.50
N THR A 464 -5.94 -1.81 12.51
CA THR A 464 -5.00 -0.67 12.42
C THR A 464 -4.19 -0.48 13.71
N GLU A 465 -4.79 -0.76 14.87
CA GLU A 465 -4.06 -0.81 16.14
C GLU A 465 -3.02 -1.95 16.14
N ALA A 466 -3.37 -3.13 15.63
CA ALA A 466 -2.44 -4.26 15.48
C ALA A 466 -1.34 -4.04 14.43
N LEU A 467 -1.63 -3.28 13.36
CA LEU A 467 -0.62 -2.80 12.41
C LEU A 467 0.38 -1.83 13.05
N GLY A 468 0.04 -1.24 14.20
CA GLY A 468 0.84 -0.25 14.90
C GLY A 468 0.62 1.19 14.45
N LEU A 469 -0.43 1.47 13.68
CA LEU A 469 -0.71 2.82 13.14
C LEU A 469 -1.73 3.62 13.99
N SER A 470 -2.22 3.03 15.07
CA SER A 470 -3.05 3.69 16.08
C SER A 470 -2.45 3.51 17.47
N LEU A 471 -2.75 4.45 18.38
CA LEU A 471 -2.36 4.31 19.77
C LEU A 471 -3.10 3.13 20.43
N PRO A 472 -2.49 2.47 21.43
CA PRO A 472 -3.19 1.50 22.26
C PRO A 472 -4.52 2.08 22.78
N TYR A 473 -5.56 1.25 22.79
CA TYR A 473 -6.95 1.56 23.17
C TYR A 473 -7.77 2.34 22.14
N SER A 474 -7.16 2.96 21.12
CA SER A 474 -7.87 3.80 20.15
C SER A 474 -9.07 3.10 19.53
N SER A 475 -8.92 1.81 19.21
CA SER A 475 -9.95 0.99 18.57
C SER A 475 -11.11 0.56 19.50
N SER A 476 -10.95 0.68 20.81
CA SER A 476 -11.93 0.20 21.80
C SER A 476 -12.67 1.29 22.56
N SER A 477 -12.07 2.47 22.73
CA SER A 477 -12.71 3.59 23.44
C SER A 477 -14.00 4.03 22.72
N PRO A 478 -15.18 4.00 23.38
CA PRO A 478 -16.43 4.47 22.80
C PRO A 478 -16.38 5.94 22.41
N ALA A 479 -17.16 6.33 21.39
CA ALA A 479 -17.13 7.67 20.81
C ALA A 479 -17.44 8.80 21.80
N THR A 480 -18.32 8.53 22.78
CA THR A 480 -18.74 9.48 23.80
C THR A 480 -17.97 9.36 25.12
N SER A 481 -16.97 8.48 25.19
CA SER A 481 -16.27 8.20 26.43
C SER A 481 -15.25 9.30 26.78
N PRO A 482 -15.01 9.58 28.08
CA PRO A 482 -13.95 10.50 28.50
C PRO A 482 -12.56 10.08 27.98
N GLU A 483 -12.31 8.78 27.89
CA GLU A 483 -11.05 8.20 27.41
C GLU A 483 -10.77 8.57 25.95
N LYS A 484 -11.81 8.67 25.11
CA LYS A 484 -11.67 9.10 23.70
C LYS A 484 -11.23 10.55 23.61
N ARG A 485 -11.76 11.44 24.45
CA ARG A 485 -11.29 12.84 24.52
C ARG A 485 -9.87 12.93 25.09
N ALA A 486 -9.58 12.17 26.15
CA ALA A 486 -8.24 12.12 26.74
C ALA A 486 -7.17 11.54 25.78
N GLU A 487 -7.59 10.80 24.75
CA GLU A 487 -6.70 10.29 23.71
C GLU A 487 -6.09 11.42 22.87
N CYS A 488 -6.80 12.53 22.65
CA CYS A 488 -6.31 13.65 21.83
C CYS A 488 -4.96 14.21 22.32
N GLU A 489 -4.77 14.29 23.64
CA GLU A 489 -3.50 14.72 24.23
C GLU A 489 -2.37 13.72 23.93
N ARG A 490 -2.68 12.41 24.03
CA ARG A 490 -1.71 11.36 23.71
C ARG A 490 -1.36 11.35 22.22
N VAL A 491 -2.33 11.63 21.35
CA VAL A 491 -2.11 11.78 19.90
C VAL A 491 -1.14 12.92 19.62
N ALA A 492 -1.33 14.11 20.20
CA ALA A 492 -0.43 15.24 20.00
C ALA A 492 1.01 14.91 20.45
N LYS A 493 1.16 14.28 21.63
CA LYS A 493 2.47 13.81 22.14
C LYS A 493 3.12 12.77 21.21
N CYS A 494 2.33 11.84 20.68
CA CYS A 494 2.80 10.80 19.77
C CYS A 494 3.28 11.40 18.44
N VAL A 495 2.48 12.27 17.81
CA VAL A 495 2.85 12.95 16.55
C VAL A 495 4.15 13.73 16.69
N LYS A 496 4.33 14.44 17.82
CA LYS A 496 5.59 15.11 18.11
C LYS A 496 6.76 14.14 18.14
N ALA A 497 6.65 13.04 18.88
CA ALA A 497 7.69 12.03 18.96
C ALA A 497 7.99 11.40 17.59
N MET A 498 6.96 11.16 16.77
CA MET A 498 7.11 10.67 15.40
C MET A 498 7.83 11.69 14.51
N LEU A 499 7.50 12.98 14.63
CA LEU A 499 8.18 14.07 13.94
C LEU A 499 9.66 14.17 14.35
N GLU A 500 9.96 14.13 15.64
CA GLU A 500 11.33 14.18 16.16
C GLU A 500 12.18 13.00 15.65
N ARG A 501 11.61 11.80 15.64
CA ARG A 501 12.28 10.56 15.18
C ARG A 501 12.21 10.33 13.68
N ASN A 502 11.44 11.15 12.95
CA ASN A 502 11.07 10.91 11.56
C ASN A 502 10.48 9.50 11.33
N LEU A 503 9.65 9.03 12.27
CA LEU A 503 9.00 7.74 12.23
C LEU A 503 7.80 7.79 11.28
N LYS A 504 7.85 7.02 10.19
CA LYS A 504 6.88 7.05 9.09
C LYS A 504 6.10 5.73 9.00
N PRO A 505 4.93 5.71 8.36
CA PRO A 505 4.13 4.50 8.20
C PRO A 505 4.90 3.30 7.63
N LEU A 506 5.76 3.50 6.61
CA LEU A 506 6.56 2.41 6.03
C LEU A 506 7.68 1.89 6.95
N ASP A 507 8.01 2.59 8.03
CA ASP A 507 8.91 2.08 9.08
C ASP A 507 8.14 1.17 10.06
N ILE A 508 6.81 1.26 10.11
CA ILE A 508 5.91 0.58 11.05
C ILE A 508 5.25 -0.64 10.39
N VAL A 509 4.70 -0.46 9.19
CA VAL A 509 3.99 -1.55 8.50
C VAL A 509 4.97 -2.52 7.88
N THR A 510 4.82 -3.80 8.22
CA THR A 510 5.66 -4.89 7.73
C THR A 510 4.79 -6.11 7.51
N LYS A 511 5.28 -7.12 6.77
CA LYS A 511 4.56 -8.39 6.62
C LYS A 511 4.11 -8.95 7.97
N LYS A 512 4.98 -8.91 8.99
CA LYS A 512 4.67 -9.36 10.36
C LYS A 512 3.53 -8.56 11.01
N SER A 513 3.48 -7.24 10.84
CA SER A 513 2.37 -6.45 11.41
C SER A 513 1.04 -6.71 10.68
N PHE A 514 1.06 -7.02 9.38
CA PHE A 514 -0.12 -7.54 8.68
C PHE A 514 -0.57 -8.91 9.22
N GLU A 515 0.37 -9.82 9.51
CA GLU A 515 0.02 -11.09 10.15
C GLU A 515 -0.63 -10.86 11.53
N ASN A 516 -0.11 -9.93 12.35
CA ASN A 516 -0.74 -9.54 13.61
C ASN A 516 -2.18 -9.05 13.42
N ALA A 517 -2.41 -8.21 12.41
CA ALA A 517 -3.75 -7.72 12.09
C ALA A 517 -4.68 -8.86 11.69
N ILE A 518 -4.24 -9.81 10.85
CA ILE A 518 -5.05 -10.96 10.42
C ILE A 518 -5.35 -11.91 11.59
N VAL A 519 -4.40 -12.13 12.50
CA VAL A 519 -4.62 -12.88 13.73
C VAL A 519 -5.71 -12.22 14.57
N LEU A 520 -5.62 -10.90 14.78
CA LEU A 520 -6.62 -10.19 15.58
C LEU A 520 -8.01 -10.22 14.92
N VAL A 521 -8.09 -10.06 13.60
CA VAL A 521 -9.33 -10.19 12.83
C VAL A 521 -9.97 -11.57 13.06
N ASN A 522 -9.21 -12.66 12.97
CA ASN A 522 -9.74 -14.01 13.19
C ASN A 522 -10.14 -14.26 14.65
N ALA A 523 -9.28 -13.87 15.60
CA ALA A 523 -9.53 -14.06 17.03
C ALA A 523 -10.81 -13.36 17.51
N LEU A 524 -11.11 -12.20 16.91
CA LEU A 524 -12.31 -11.40 17.21
C LEU A 524 -13.53 -11.73 16.34
N GLY A 525 -13.39 -12.62 15.35
CA GLY A 525 -14.47 -12.96 14.42
C GLY A 525 -14.89 -11.82 13.49
N GLY A 526 -13.90 -11.05 13.05
CA GLY A 526 -14.06 -9.82 12.27
C GLY A 526 -14.76 -9.96 10.92
N SER A 527 -14.96 -8.82 10.27
CA SER A 527 -15.60 -8.71 8.96
C SER A 527 -14.73 -9.30 7.85
N THR A 528 -15.37 -9.99 6.89
CA THR A 528 -14.72 -10.46 5.65
C THR A 528 -14.20 -9.30 4.79
N ASN A 529 -14.76 -8.08 4.94
CA ASN A 529 -14.24 -6.87 4.30
C ASN A 529 -12.79 -6.55 4.70
N ALA A 530 -12.32 -7.04 5.86
CA ALA A 530 -10.93 -6.88 6.28
C ALA A 530 -9.95 -7.51 5.27
N VAL A 531 -10.36 -8.58 4.58
CA VAL A 531 -9.55 -9.20 3.50
C VAL A 531 -9.27 -8.17 2.40
N LEU A 532 -10.32 -7.50 1.89
CA LEU A 532 -10.17 -6.48 0.84
C LEU A 532 -9.32 -5.31 1.30
N HIS A 533 -9.57 -4.83 2.51
CA HIS A 533 -8.93 -3.63 3.03
C HIS A 533 -7.46 -3.87 3.35
N LEU A 534 -7.11 -4.98 4.00
CA LEU A 534 -5.72 -5.31 4.30
C LEU A 534 -4.92 -5.64 3.04
N LEU A 535 -5.52 -6.30 2.04
CA LEU A 535 -4.88 -6.49 0.72
C LEU A 535 -4.59 -5.14 0.03
N ALA A 536 -5.54 -4.20 0.08
CA ALA A 536 -5.35 -2.86 -0.49
C ALA A 536 -4.24 -2.09 0.23
N ILE A 537 -4.26 -2.07 1.56
CA ILE A 537 -3.24 -1.40 2.38
C ILE A 537 -1.86 -2.02 2.14
N ALA A 538 -1.76 -3.35 2.07
CA ALA A 538 -0.50 -4.04 1.77
C ALA A 538 0.02 -3.71 0.37
N ALA A 539 -0.85 -3.69 -0.64
CA ALA A 539 -0.49 -3.29 -1.99
C ALA A 539 0.01 -1.84 -2.04
N THR A 540 -0.65 -0.91 -1.35
CA THR A 540 -0.21 0.49 -1.24
C THR A 540 1.16 0.60 -0.54
N ALA A 541 1.46 -0.28 0.42
CA ALA A 541 2.76 -0.33 1.10
C ALA A 541 3.86 -1.04 0.31
N GLY A 542 3.56 -1.63 -0.85
CA GLY A 542 4.51 -2.50 -1.57
C GLY A 542 4.84 -3.80 -0.81
N ILE A 543 3.95 -4.25 0.09
CA ILE A 543 4.11 -5.48 0.87
C ILE A 543 3.34 -6.61 0.19
N GLU A 544 4.02 -7.73 -0.05
CA GLU A 544 3.41 -8.92 -0.62
C GLU A 544 2.45 -9.56 0.39
N LEU A 545 1.15 -9.43 0.15
CA LEU A 545 0.08 -10.08 0.90
C LEU A 545 -0.91 -10.68 -0.10
N SER A 546 -1.19 -11.97 0.06
CA SER A 546 -2.14 -12.70 -0.78
C SER A 546 -3.38 -13.09 0.01
N ILE A 547 -4.45 -13.45 -0.68
CA ILE A 547 -5.64 -13.98 -0.02
C ILE A 547 -5.32 -15.29 0.72
N ASP A 548 -4.36 -16.08 0.26
CA ASP A 548 -3.99 -17.36 0.86
C ASP A 548 -3.28 -17.19 2.22
N ASP A 549 -2.67 -16.02 2.48
CA ASP A 549 -2.15 -15.68 3.81
C ASP A 549 -3.25 -15.65 4.87
N PHE A 550 -4.45 -15.19 4.50
CA PHE A 550 -5.60 -15.17 5.41
C PHE A 550 -6.02 -16.58 5.80
N GLN A 551 -6.01 -17.51 4.84
CA GLN A 551 -6.35 -18.91 5.10
C GLN A 551 -5.31 -19.56 6.02
N ARG A 552 -4.02 -19.42 5.68
CA ARG A 552 -2.90 -19.96 6.48
C ARG A 552 -2.95 -19.49 7.94
N ILE A 553 -3.30 -18.23 8.17
CA ILE A 553 -3.40 -17.66 9.52
C ILE A 553 -4.71 -18.08 10.20
N SER A 554 -5.84 -18.03 9.48
CA SER A 554 -7.14 -18.51 9.97
C SER A 554 -7.07 -19.95 10.51
N ASP A 555 -6.34 -20.84 9.84
CA ASP A 555 -6.19 -22.23 10.29
C ASP A 555 -5.41 -22.40 11.59
N LYS A 556 -4.67 -21.38 12.03
CA LYS A 556 -3.87 -21.38 13.26
C LYS A 556 -4.42 -20.50 14.37
N THR A 557 -5.47 -19.73 14.10
CA THR A 557 -6.03 -18.76 15.04
C THR A 557 -7.44 -19.17 15.44
N SER A 558 -7.65 -19.54 16.71
CA SER A 558 -8.99 -19.83 17.21
C SER A 558 -9.84 -18.58 17.34
N LEU A 559 -11.14 -18.70 17.10
CA LEU A 559 -12.13 -17.68 17.40
C LEU A 559 -12.39 -17.67 18.91
N VAL A 560 -11.99 -16.59 19.59
CA VAL A 560 -12.02 -16.48 21.06
C VAL A 560 -12.91 -15.36 21.57
N ALA A 561 -13.48 -14.51 20.71
CA ALA A 561 -14.38 -13.43 21.12
C ALA A 561 -15.86 -13.77 20.84
N ASP A 562 -16.72 -13.60 21.84
CA ASP A 562 -18.17 -13.75 21.72
C ASP A 562 -18.84 -12.44 21.30
N LEU A 563 -18.45 -11.93 20.13
CA LEU A 563 -18.90 -10.62 19.64
C LEU A 563 -19.93 -10.73 18.52
N LYS A 564 -20.92 -9.84 18.53
CA LYS A 564 -21.82 -9.65 17.40
C LYS A 564 -21.02 -9.39 16.12
N PRO A 565 -21.46 -9.89 14.96
CA PRO A 565 -22.77 -10.51 14.71
C PRO A 565 -22.89 -12.01 15.04
N SER A 566 -21.80 -12.71 15.33
CA SER A 566 -21.83 -14.16 15.60
C SER A 566 -22.10 -14.50 17.06
N GLY A 567 -21.76 -13.58 17.96
CA GLY A 567 -21.84 -13.70 19.40
C GLY A 567 -22.78 -12.70 20.07
N LYS A 568 -22.65 -12.55 21.39
CA LYS A 568 -23.56 -11.74 22.22
C LYS A 568 -23.11 -10.29 22.42
N TYR A 569 -21.81 -10.06 22.59
CA TYR A 569 -21.26 -8.81 23.09
C TYR A 569 -20.89 -7.81 21.97
N ARG A 570 -20.57 -6.57 22.34
CA ARG A 570 -20.20 -5.47 21.43
C ARG A 570 -18.85 -4.86 21.81
N MET A 571 -18.34 -3.92 21.02
CA MET A 571 -17.03 -3.29 21.28
C MET A 571 -16.96 -2.55 22.63
N GLU A 572 -18.07 -1.98 23.11
CA GLU A 572 -18.12 -1.38 24.44
C GLU A 572 -17.88 -2.40 25.57
N ASP A 573 -18.25 -3.66 25.38
CA ASP A 573 -17.95 -4.74 26.32
C ASP A 573 -16.46 -5.07 26.32
N VAL A 574 -15.84 -5.10 25.13
CA VAL A 574 -14.39 -5.29 24.99
C VAL A 574 -13.64 -4.17 25.72
N HIS A 575 -14.10 -2.93 25.60
CA HIS A 575 -13.52 -1.81 26.32
C HIS A 575 -13.56 -2.01 27.84
N ARG A 576 -14.71 -2.44 28.39
CA ARG A 576 -14.91 -2.69 29.83
C ARG A 576 -13.95 -3.71 30.42
N ILE A 577 -13.49 -4.68 29.62
CA ILE A 577 -12.62 -5.77 30.09
C ILE A 577 -11.11 -5.50 29.85
N GLY A 578 -10.73 -4.26 29.52
CA GLY A 578 -9.33 -3.88 29.27
C GLY A 578 -9.01 -3.56 27.82
N GLY A 579 -10.01 -3.53 26.93
CA GLY A 579 -9.87 -3.11 25.54
C GLY A 579 -9.03 -4.05 24.68
N ILE A 580 -8.73 -3.58 23.47
CA ILE A 580 -7.93 -4.34 22.50
C ILE A 580 -6.49 -4.59 22.96
N PRO A 581 -5.83 -3.70 23.73
CA PRO A 581 -4.54 -4.03 24.31
C PRO A 581 -4.55 -5.29 25.19
N ALA A 582 -5.58 -5.49 26.03
CA ALA A 582 -5.68 -6.70 26.85
C ALA A 582 -5.85 -7.97 25.99
N VAL A 583 -6.64 -7.87 24.91
CA VAL A 583 -6.78 -8.94 23.91
C VAL A 583 -5.44 -9.24 23.24
N MET A 584 -4.75 -8.23 22.71
CA MET A 584 -3.45 -8.43 22.06
C MET A 584 -2.41 -8.98 23.03
N LYS A 585 -2.41 -8.58 24.30
CA LYS A 585 -1.52 -9.14 25.33
C LYS A 585 -1.76 -10.64 25.52
N TYR A 586 -3.03 -11.05 25.57
CA TYR A 586 -3.39 -12.47 25.64
C TYR A 586 -2.93 -13.24 24.40
N LEU A 587 -3.19 -12.73 23.20
CA LEU A 587 -2.75 -13.38 21.95
C LEU A 587 -1.21 -13.43 21.80
N LEU A 588 -0.51 -12.41 22.30
CA LEU A 588 0.95 -12.40 22.36
C LEU A 588 1.48 -13.50 23.30
N LYS A 589 0.85 -13.72 24.46
CA LYS A 589 1.20 -14.81 25.38
C LYS A 589 0.97 -16.21 24.78
N LEU A 590 -0.01 -16.34 23.88
CA LEU A 590 -0.21 -17.57 23.10
C LEU A 590 0.84 -17.76 21.99
N GLY A 591 1.72 -16.78 21.77
CA GLY A 591 2.72 -16.79 20.69
C GLY A 591 2.13 -16.54 19.30
N TRP A 592 0.93 -15.96 19.21
CA TRP A 592 0.25 -15.72 17.92
C TRP A 592 0.59 -14.36 17.32
N LEU A 593 1.09 -13.42 18.11
CA LEU A 593 1.50 -12.10 17.65
C LEU A 593 3.02 -11.94 17.63
N HIS A 594 3.51 -11.26 16.60
CA HIS A 594 4.87 -10.75 16.49
C HIS A 594 5.03 -9.52 17.37
N GLY A 595 5.59 -9.73 18.57
CA GLY A 595 5.75 -8.69 19.58
C GLY A 595 6.84 -7.64 19.27
N ASP A 596 7.76 -7.95 18.35
CA ASP A 596 8.88 -7.11 17.91
C ASP A 596 8.48 -6.02 16.90
N CYS A 597 7.26 -6.08 16.35
CA CYS A 597 6.74 -5.07 15.43
C CYS A 597 6.74 -3.67 16.07
N LEU A 598 7.38 -2.70 15.41
CA LEU A 598 7.36 -1.29 15.79
C LEU A 598 5.95 -0.71 15.65
N THR A 599 5.59 0.27 16.47
CA THR A 599 4.32 1.01 16.38
C THR A 599 4.54 2.51 16.34
N CYS A 600 3.48 3.29 16.12
CA CYS A 600 3.50 4.75 16.09
C CYS A 600 4.01 5.37 17.41
N THR A 601 3.95 4.66 18.54
CA THR A 601 4.55 5.11 19.80
C THR A 601 6.08 5.14 19.76
N GLY A 602 6.69 4.56 18.73
CA GLY A 602 8.12 4.33 18.62
C GLY A 602 8.63 3.24 19.56
N GLN A 603 7.72 2.43 20.10
CA GLN A 603 8.01 1.21 20.85
C GLN A 603 7.47 -0.01 20.09
N THR A 604 7.96 -1.19 20.43
CA THR A 604 7.44 -2.45 19.91
C THR A 604 6.05 -2.76 20.48
N LEU A 605 5.29 -3.61 19.80
CA LEU A 605 3.99 -4.09 20.27
C LEU A 605 4.11 -4.70 21.67
N ALA A 606 5.11 -5.55 21.92
CA ALA A 606 5.32 -6.17 23.23
C ALA A 606 5.58 -5.14 24.34
N GLN A 607 6.36 -4.09 24.06
CA GLN A 607 6.63 -3.01 25.01
C GLN A 607 5.36 -2.23 25.36
N ASN A 608 4.54 -1.88 24.36
CA ASN A 608 3.27 -1.20 24.59
C ASN A 608 2.29 -2.03 25.44
N LEU A 609 2.36 -3.37 25.35
CA LEU A 609 1.47 -4.30 26.04
C LEU A 609 1.98 -4.74 27.43
N ALA A 610 3.24 -4.44 27.78
CA ALA A 610 3.85 -4.95 29.00
C ALA A 610 3.06 -4.58 30.27
N SER A 611 2.64 -3.31 30.39
CA SER A 611 1.92 -2.77 31.54
C SER A 611 0.40 -2.96 31.50
N VAL A 612 -0.14 -3.47 30.40
CA VAL A 612 -1.60 -3.68 30.24
C VAL A 612 -2.05 -4.83 31.15
N PRO A 613 -3.12 -4.70 31.95
CA PRO A 613 -3.63 -5.82 32.76
C PRO A 613 -4.01 -7.04 31.91
N ASP A 614 -3.87 -8.23 32.48
CA ASP A 614 -4.34 -9.46 31.84
C ASP A 614 -5.86 -9.55 31.86
N LEU A 615 -6.42 -10.28 30.89
CA LEU A 615 -7.84 -10.62 30.90
C LEU A 615 -8.17 -11.55 32.07
N ASP A 616 -9.19 -11.19 32.86
CA ASP A 616 -9.73 -12.05 33.91
C ASP A 616 -10.87 -12.92 33.34
N PHE A 617 -10.54 -14.13 32.87
CA PHE A 617 -11.52 -15.09 32.35
C PHE A 617 -12.55 -15.58 33.38
N GLY A 618 -12.36 -15.31 34.68
CA GLY A 618 -13.34 -15.62 35.72
C GLY A 618 -14.40 -14.52 35.90
N ALA A 619 -14.08 -13.28 35.54
CA ALA A 619 -14.94 -12.11 35.74
C ALA A 619 -15.70 -11.65 34.48
N GLN A 620 -15.33 -12.15 33.29
CA GLN A 620 -15.96 -11.74 32.03
C GLN A 620 -16.16 -12.92 31.06
N SER A 621 -17.12 -12.76 30.13
CA SER A 621 -17.45 -13.77 29.11
C SER A 621 -17.37 -13.23 27.66
N VAL A 622 -16.83 -12.03 27.48
CA VAL A 622 -16.64 -11.38 26.16
C VAL A 622 -15.53 -12.07 25.38
N MET A 623 -14.41 -12.38 26.07
CA MET A 623 -13.28 -13.12 25.55
C MET A 623 -13.18 -14.45 26.28
N LEU A 624 -13.10 -15.54 25.54
CA LEU A 624 -13.02 -16.90 26.06
C LEU A 624 -11.56 -17.36 26.13
N PRO A 625 -11.17 -18.16 27.14
CA PRO A 625 -9.87 -18.80 27.16
C PRO A 625 -9.78 -19.83 26.02
N LEU A 626 -8.57 -20.15 25.58
CA LEU A 626 -8.32 -20.94 24.37
C LEU A 626 -8.99 -22.32 24.44
N GLU A 627 -9.03 -22.93 25.61
CA GLU A 627 -9.64 -24.23 25.87
C GLU A 627 -11.16 -24.21 25.69
N LYS A 628 -11.78 -23.03 25.79
CA LYS A 628 -13.21 -22.78 25.60
C LYS A 628 -13.49 -21.94 24.34
N CYS A 629 -12.56 -21.88 23.40
CA CYS A 629 -12.74 -21.11 22.17
C CYS A 629 -14.02 -21.54 21.42
N ILE A 630 -14.64 -20.58 20.74
CA ILE A 630 -15.89 -20.81 19.98
C ILE A 630 -15.63 -21.76 18.82
N GLN A 631 -14.48 -21.59 18.16
CA GLN A 631 -14.03 -22.41 17.05
C GLN A 631 -12.50 -22.51 17.10
N LYS A 632 -11.96 -23.71 16.83
CA LYS A 632 -10.51 -23.99 16.83
C LYS A 632 -9.74 -23.31 15.71
N THR A 633 -10.44 -22.76 14.72
CA THR A 633 -9.89 -22.00 13.60
C THR A 633 -10.71 -20.73 13.41
N GLY A 634 -10.18 -19.79 12.63
CA GLY A 634 -10.86 -18.56 12.28
C GLY A 634 -12.09 -18.84 11.42
N ASN A 635 -13.05 -17.93 11.51
CA ASN A 635 -14.29 -18.02 10.74
C ASN A 635 -14.16 -17.46 9.32
N ILE A 636 -13.10 -16.72 8.99
CA ILE A 636 -12.83 -16.31 7.61
C ILE A 636 -12.15 -17.48 6.89
N LYS A 637 -12.78 -17.95 5.81
CA LYS A 637 -12.28 -19.03 4.95
C LYS A 637 -12.17 -18.57 3.51
N ILE A 638 -11.09 -18.99 2.85
CA ILE A 638 -10.79 -18.69 1.46
C ILE A 638 -11.12 -19.93 0.64
N LEU A 639 -12.09 -19.80 -0.27
CA LEU A 639 -12.53 -20.89 -1.13
C LEU A 639 -11.89 -20.79 -2.52
N ARG A 640 -11.62 -21.94 -3.13
CA ARG A 640 -11.13 -22.08 -4.51
C ARG A 640 -12.02 -23.04 -5.29
N GLY A 641 -11.90 -23.10 -6.61
CA GLY A 641 -12.60 -24.07 -7.44
C GLY A 641 -12.98 -23.49 -8.80
N ASN A 642 -13.74 -24.23 -9.61
CA ASN A 642 -14.07 -23.81 -10.97
C ASN A 642 -14.93 -22.52 -10.99
N LEU A 643 -15.64 -22.21 -9.91
CA LEU A 643 -16.44 -20.98 -9.77
C LEU A 643 -15.62 -19.77 -9.33
N CYS A 644 -14.49 -19.96 -8.64
CA CYS A 644 -13.71 -18.89 -8.03
C CYS A 644 -12.20 -19.17 -8.11
N VAL A 645 -11.67 -19.22 -9.34
CA VAL A 645 -10.25 -19.53 -9.58
C VAL A 645 -9.30 -18.53 -8.89
N ASP A 646 -9.68 -17.25 -8.81
CA ASP A 646 -8.91 -16.21 -8.13
C ASP A 646 -9.24 -16.12 -6.62
N GLY A 647 -10.19 -16.92 -6.15
CA GLY A 647 -10.60 -17.04 -4.76
C GLY A 647 -11.97 -16.44 -4.49
N ALA A 648 -12.56 -16.87 -3.37
CA ALA A 648 -13.74 -16.28 -2.76
C ALA A 648 -13.56 -16.24 -1.24
N VAL A 649 -14.29 -15.36 -0.55
CA VAL A 649 -14.23 -15.22 0.91
C VAL A 649 -15.57 -15.64 1.50
N ALA A 650 -15.53 -16.58 2.43
CA ALA A 650 -16.70 -17.02 3.17
C ALA A 650 -16.50 -16.79 4.67
N LYS A 651 -17.60 -16.54 5.38
CA LYS A 651 -17.63 -16.57 6.84
C LYS A 651 -18.26 -17.91 7.27
N ILE A 652 -17.43 -18.83 7.78
CA ILE A 652 -17.84 -20.18 8.14
C ILE A 652 -17.70 -20.36 9.65
N THR A 653 -18.84 -20.54 10.34
CA THR A 653 -18.90 -20.70 11.81
C THR A 653 -18.95 -22.15 12.26
N GLY A 654 -19.11 -23.07 11.30
CA GLY A 654 -19.26 -24.51 11.55
C GLY A 654 -20.65 -24.94 12.02
N LYS A 655 -21.53 -24.00 12.42
CA LYS A 655 -22.92 -24.29 12.83
C LYS A 655 -23.82 -24.69 11.64
N GLU A 656 -23.43 -24.26 10.45
CA GLU A 656 -24.08 -24.52 9.17
C GLU A 656 -23.72 -25.90 8.56
N GLY A 657 -22.77 -26.62 9.17
CA GLY A 657 -22.23 -27.88 8.65
C GLY A 657 -20.92 -27.69 7.87
N THR A 658 -20.44 -28.75 7.24
CA THR A 658 -19.15 -28.78 6.53
C THR A 658 -19.27 -28.71 5.01
N SER A 659 -20.47 -28.92 4.46
CA SER A 659 -20.74 -28.82 3.03
C SER A 659 -22.22 -28.55 2.76
N PHE A 660 -22.51 -27.89 1.65
CA PHE A 660 -23.86 -27.68 1.13
C PHE A 660 -23.87 -27.88 -0.38
N THR A 661 -24.85 -28.65 -0.88
CA THR A 661 -25.08 -28.87 -2.30
C THR A 661 -26.53 -28.53 -2.63
N GLY A 662 -26.74 -27.67 -3.62
CA GLY A 662 -28.08 -27.17 -3.97
C GLY A 662 -28.19 -26.80 -5.44
N LYS A 663 -29.43 -26.69 -5.93
CA LYS A 663 -29.72 -26.21 -7.28
C LYS A 663 -29.54 -24.69 -7.33
N ALA A 664 -28.86 -24.21 -8.36
CA ALA A 664 -28.65 -22.79 -8.59
C ALA A 664 -29.98 -22.07 -8.81
N ASN A 665 -30.21 -21.02 -8.03
CA ASN A 665 -31.29 -20.05 -8.21
C ASN A 665 -30.63 -18.67 -8.43
N VAL A 666 -30.57 -18.26 -9.70
CA VAL A 666 -29.68 -17.21 -10.22
C VAL A 666 -30.43 -15.91 -10.41
N PHE A 667 -29.86 -14.84 -9.86
CA PHE A 667 -30.35 -13.48 -9.93
C PHE A 667 -29.22 -12.54 -10.40
N ASP A 668 -29.52 -11.69 -11.38
CA ASP A 668 -28.56 -10.73 -11.95
C ASP A 668 -28.50 -9.40 -11.15
N SER A 669 -29.15 -9.33 -9.99
CA SER A 669 -29.04 -8.22 -9.04
C SER A 669 -29.66 -8.57 -7.68
N GLU A 670 -29.25 -7.82 -6.64
CA GLU A 670 -29.87 -7.83 -5.30
C GLU A 670 -31.40 -7.67 -5.39
N GLU A 671 -31.88 -6.71 -6.18
CA GLU A 671 -33.29 -6.37 -6.30
C GLU A 671 -34.12 -7.48 -6.94
N LEU A 672 -33.55 -8.22 -7.90
CA LEU A 672 -34.22 -9.38 -8.51
C LEU A 672 -34.33 -10.56 -7.54
N MET A 673 -33.32 -10.77 -6.70
CA MET A 673 -33.35 -11.80 -5.66
C MET A 673 -34.45 -11.52 -4.64
N LEU A 674 -34.57 -10.27 -4.16
CA LEU A 674 -35.62 -9.87 -3.22
C LEU A 674 -37.03 -10.07 -3.81
N LYS A 675 -37.25 -9.67 -5.07
CA LYS A 675 -38.51 -9.95 -5.78
C LYS A 675 -38.78 -11.45 -5.93
N GLY A 676 -37.73 -12.26 -6.11
CA GLY A 676 -37.83 -13.71 -6.14
C GLY A 676 -38.32 -14.27 -4.81
N LEU A 677 -37.80 -13.77 -3.68
CA LEU A 677 -38.24 -14.15 -2.34
C LEU A 677 -39.71 -13.77 -2.10
N GLU A 678 -40.10 -12.54 -2.41
CA GLU A 678 -41.49 -12.04 -2.28
C GLU A 678 -42.50 -12.87 -3.08
N GLN A 679 -42.07 -13.39 -4.24
CA GLN A 679 -42.88 -14.23 -5.12
C GLN A 679 -42.86 -15.73 -4.75
N GLY A 680 -42.17 -16.11 -3.66
CA GLY A 680 -42.04 -17.51 -3.25
C GLY A 680 -41.22 -18.37 -4.21
N LYS A 681 -40.29 -17.78 -4.97
CA LYS A 681 -39.44 -18.48 -5.94
C LYS A 681 -38.16 -19.08 -5.33
N ILE A 682 -37.93 -18.87 -4.04
CA ILE A 682 -36.78 -19.40 -3.31
C ILE A 682 -37.24 -20.55 -2.43
N ASN A 683 -36.67 -21.73 -2.65
CA ASN A 683 -37.03 -22.96 -1.96
C ASN A 683 -35.93 -23.40 -0.98
N LYS A 684 -36.31 -24.25 -0.02
CA LYS A 684 -35.33 -24.93 0.83
C LYS A 684 -34.43 -25.82 -0.03
N GLY A 685 -33.12 -25.76 0.20
CA GLY A 685 -32.11 -26.47 -0.59
C GLY A 685 -31.59 -25.70 -1.80
N ASP A 686 -32.10 -24.50 -2.08
CA ASP A 686 -31.57 -23.67 -3.16
C ASP A 686 -30.15 -23.15 -2.85
N PHE A 687 -29.34 -23.07 -3.90
CA PHE A 687 -28.08 -22.34 -3.91
C PHE A 687 -28.32 -21.00 -4.60
N ILE A 688 -28.48 -19.95 -3.82
CA ILE A 688 -28.83 -18.62 -4.32
C ILE A 688 -27.56 -17.93 -4.85
N VAL A 689 -27.62 -17.48 -6.10
CA VAL A 689 -26.52 -16.80 -6.78
C VAL A 689 -26.95 -15.38 -7.12
N ILE A 690 -26.28 -14.37 -6.57
CA ILE A 690 -26.49 -12.96 -6.89
C ILE A 690 -25.24 -12.46 -7.61
N ARG A 691 -25.34 -12.16 -8.90
CA ARG A 691 -24.17 -11.81 -9.74
C ARG A 691 -24.30 -10.43 -10.38
N TYR A 692 -23.19 -9.95 -10.95
CA TYR A 692 -23.04 -8.57 -11.44
C TYR A 692 -23.08 -7.53 -10.32
N GLU A 693 -22.70 -7.93 -9.10
CA GLU A 693 -22.59 -7.06 -7.94
C GLU A 693 -21.13 -6.76 -7.58
N GLY A 694 -20.19 -7.25 -8.38
CA GLY A 694 -18.74 -7.08 -8.19
C GLY A 694 -18.21 -5.65 -8.41
N PRO A 695 -16.89 -5.45 -8.35
CA PRO A 695 -16.26 -4.13 -8.46
C PRO A 695 -16.67 -3.36 -9.72
N LYS A 696 -16.72 -4.02 -10.88
CA LYS A 696 -17.12 -3.39 -12.15
C LYS A 696 -18.60 -3.60 -12.47
N GLY A 697 -19.15 -4.76 -12.08
CA GLY A 697 -20.53 -5.15 -12.34
C GLY A 697 -21.55 -4.27 -11.63
N GLY A 698 -21.37 -4.05 -10.32
CA GLY A 698 -22.28 -3.25 -9.50
C GLY A 698 -22.55 -1.88 -10.16
N PRO A 699 -21.51 -1.08 -10.48
CA PRO A 699 -20.13 -1.09 -9.94
C PRO A 699 -20.05 -0.74 -8.45
N GLY A 700 -18.86 -0.89 -7.87
CA GLY A 700 -18.57 -0.52 -6.48
C GLY A 700 -18.65 -1.67 -5.48
N MET A 701 -18.81 -2.91 -5.95
CA MET A 701 -18.81 -4.12 -5.11
C MET A 701 -19.78 -3.98 -3.92
N ARG A 702 -21.09 -3.93 -4.19
CA ARG A 702 -22.10 -3.57 -3.17
C ARG A 702 -22.04 -4.50 -1.97
N GLU A 703 -22.29 -3.95 -0.78
CA GLU A 703 -22.47 -4.72 0.45
C GLU A 703 -23.96 -4.98 0.67
N MET A 704 -24.36 -6.22 0.44
CA MET A 704 -25.74 -6.66 0.52
C MET A 704 -26.02 -7.23 1.90
N LEU A 705 -26.82 -6.53 2.70
CA LEU A 705 -27.36 -7.04 3.95
C LEU A 705 -28.80 -7.55 3.76
N THR A 706 -29.59 -6.81 2.98
CA THR A 706 -31.02 -7.04 2.75
C THR A 706 -31.35 -8.47 2.33
N PRO A 707 -30.63 -9.12 1.38
CA PRO A 707 -30.90 -10.52 1.01
C PRO A 707 -30.76 -11.47 2.19
N THR A 708 -29.70 -11.28 2.98
CA THR A 708 -29.42 -12.17 4.10
C THR A 708 -30.39 -11.98 5.26
N SER A 709 -30.72 -10.73 5.60
CA SER A 709 -31.70 -10.44 6.67
C SER A 709 -33.12 -10.84 6.28
N ALA A 710 -33.50 -10.67 5.00
CA ALA A 710 -34.80 -11.09 4.49
C ALA A 710 -34.97 -12.61 4.54
N LEU A 711 -33.95 -13.38 4.12
CA LEU A 711 -33.97 -14.85 4.22
C LEU A 711 -34.01 -15.34 5.67
N MET A 712 -33.29 -14.67 6.58
CA MET A 712 -33.34 -14.97 8.01
C MET A 712 -34.74 -14.71 8.58
N GLY A 713 -35.34 -13.56 8.26
CA GLY A 713 -36.71 -13.22 8.65
C GLY A 713 -37.76 -14.17 8.09
N ALA A 714 -37.57 -14.67 6.85
CA ALA A 714 -38.41 -15.68 6.21
C ALA A 714 -38.19 -17.12 6.73
N GLY A 715 -37.26 -17.33 7.67
CA GLY A 715 -36.94 -18.65 8.22
C GLY A 715 -36.21 -19.59 7.26
N LEU A 716 -35.63 -19.06 6.16
CA LEU A 716 -34.91 -19.83 5.14
C LEU A 716 -33.40 -19.89 5.37
N GLY A 717 -32.83 -19.02 6.21
CA GLY A 717 -31.37 -18.84 6.33
C GLY A 717 -30.55 -20.11 6.66
N LYS A 718 -31.14 -21.11 7.30
CA LYS A 718 -30.47 -22.40 7.59
C LYS A 718 -30.57 -23.44 6.47
N TYR A 719 -31.38 -23.18 5.45
CA TYR A 719 -31.75 -24.14 4.42
C TYR A 719 -31.22 -23.78 3.03
N VAL A 720 -30.55 -22.64 2.88
CA VAL A 720 -30.02 -22.14 1.61
C VAL A 720 -28.56 -21.73 1.76
N ALA A 721 -27.83 -21.74 0.65
CA ALA A 721 -26.52 -21.11 0.54
C ALA A 721 -26.61 -19.85 -0.33
N LEU A 722 -25.72 -18.89 -0.09
CA LEU A 722 -25.63 -17.65 -0.87
C LEU A 722 -24.23 -17.44 -1.43
N MET A 723 -24.17 -17.05 -2.70
CA MET A 723 -22.95 -16.69 -3.40
C MET A 723 -23.11 -15.35 -4.13
N THR A 724 -22.05 -14.54 -4.12
CA THR A 724 -21.98 -13.32 -4.94
C THR A 724 -20.55 -12.94 -5.34
N ASP A 725 -20.41 -12.24 -6.46
CA ASP A 725 -19.21 -11.49 -6.83
C ASP A 725 -19.11 -10.12 -6.12
N GLY A 726 -20.19 -9.67 -5.46
CA GLY A 726 -20.22 -8.54 -4.54
C GLY A 726 -19.77 -8.90 -3.11
N ARG A 727 -20.37 -8.26 -2.10
CA ARG A 727 -20.08 -8.48 -0.67
C ARG A 727 -21.37 -8.74 0.10
N PHE A 728 -21.30 -9.55 1.15
CA PHE A 728 -22.38 -9.71 2.12
C PHE A 728 -22.00 -9.03 3.44
N SER A 729 -22.94 -8.35 4.06
CA SER A 729 -22.75 -7.80 5.41
C SER A 729 -22.75 -8.94 6.44
N GLY A 730 -21.86 -8.89 7.42
CA GLY A 730 -21.56 -10.00 8.33
C GLY A 730 -22.70 -10.44 9.27
N GLY A 731 -23.89 -9.86 9.18
CA GLY A 731 -25.03 -10.05 10.09
C GLY A 731 -25.81 -11.35 9.96
N SER A 732 -25.28 -12.39 9.31
CA SER A 732 -26.10 -13.54 8.92
C SER A 732 -25.40 -14.89 9.15
N HIS A 733 -26.22 -15.94 9.28
CA HIS A 733 -25.81 -17.31 9.57
C HIS A 733 -26.04 -18.19 8.33
N GLY A 734 -25.13 -19.13 8.05
CA GLY A 734 -25.22 -20.03 6.90
C GLY A 734 -23.97 -19.98 6.00
N PHE A 735 -24.01 -20.69 4.87
CA PHE A 735 -22.96 -20.62 3.85
C PHE A 735 -23.11 -19.33 3.04
N ILE A 736 -22.38 -18.30 3.44
CA ILE A 736 -22.42 -16.97 2.83
C ILE A 736 -21.06 -16.66 2.21
N ILE A 737 -21.03 -16.63 0.88
CA ILE A 737 -19.81 -16.57 0.09
C ILE A 737 -19.83 -15.27 -0.74
N GLY A 738 -18.90 -14.38 -0.44
CA GLY A 738 -18.69 -13.15 -1.19
C GLY A 738 -17.38 -13.16 -1.96
N HIS A 739 -17.12 -12.08 -2.67
CA HIS A 739 -15.84 -11.81 -3.34
C HIS A 739 -15.49 -12.87 -4.39
N VAL A 740 -16.48 -13.56 -4.96
CA VAL A 740 -16.23 -14.57 -5.99
C VAL A 740 -15.50 -13.92 -7.16
N SER A 741 -14.27 -14.36 -7.38
CA SER A 741 -13.34 -13.78 -8.35
C SER A 741 -12.88 -14.85 -9.36
N PRO A 742 -12.85 -14.55 -10.66
CA PRO A 742 -13.24 -13.29 -11.32
C PRO A 742 -14.74 -12.98 -11.25
N GLU A 743 -15.10 -11.69 -11.24
CA GLU A 743 -16.51 -11.25 -11.18
C GLU A 743 -17.28 -11.53 -12.48
N ALA A 744 -18.62 -11.51 -12.41
CA ALA A 744 -19.46 -11.83 -13.55
C ALA A 744 -19.31 -10.84 -14.72
N PHE A 745 -19.11 -9.55 -14.41
CA PHE A 745 -19.03 -8.48 -15.42
C PHE A 745 -17.87 -8.65 -16.41
N ILE A 746 -16.80 -9.35 -15.99
CA ILE A 746 -15.63 -9.65 -16.83
C ILE A 746 -15.63 -11.10 -17.33
N GLY A 747 -16.76 -11.80 -17.22
CA GLY A 747 -16.92 -13.17 -17.74
C GLY A 747 -16.31 -14.25 -16.85
N GLY A 748 -16.23 -14.01 -15.52
CA GLY A 748 -15.92 -15.05 -14.55
C GLY A 748 -16.94 -16.19 -14.58
N ALA A 749 -16.58 -17.35 -14.05
CA ALA A 749 -17.43 -18.55 -14.10
C ALA A 749 -18.84 -18.34 -13.50
N ILE A 750 -18.97 -17.47 -12.49
CA ILE A 750 -20.26 -17.05 -11.92
C ILE A 750 -21.22 -16.43 -12.96
N ALA A 751 -20.71 -15.81 -14.04
CA ALA A 751 -21.53 -15.30 -15.15
C ALA A 751 -22.17 -16.40 -16.01
N LEU A 752 -21.67 -17.64 -15.91
CA LEU A 752 -22.04 -18.76 -16.77
C LEU A 752 -23.02 -19.72 -16.10
N ILE A 753 -23.30 -19.52 -14.80
CA ILE A 753 -24.28 -20.29 -14.04
C ILE A 753 -25.68 -20.06 -14.64
N GLN A 754 -26.43 -21.15 -14.77
CA GLN A 754 -27.82 -21.18 -15.19
C GLN A 754 -28.69 -21.77 -14.06
N ASN A 755 -29.97 -21.40 -14.04
CA ASN A 755 -30.92 -21.97 -13.07
C ASN A 755 -30.96 -23.50 -13.20
N GLY A 756 -30.86 -24.17 -12.05
CA GLY A 756 -30.89 -25.64 -11.96
C GLY A 756 -29.52 -26.33 -12.00
N ASP A 757 -28.43 -25.63 -12.34
CA ASP A 757 -27.08 -26.20 -12.20
C ASP A 757 -26.83 -26.61 -10.73
N MET A 758 -26.17 -27.74 -10.50
CA MET A 758 -25.83 -28.15 -9.14
C MET A 758 -24.56 -27.46 -8.68
N ILE A 759 -24.61 -26.81 -7.52
CA ILE A 759 -23.47 -26.10 -6.93
C ILE A 759 -23.17 -26.69 -5.56
N THR A 760 -21.88 -26.90 -5.28
CA THR A 760 -21.39 -27.41 -4.01
C THR A 760 -20.37 -26.45 -3.40
N VAL A 761 -20.57 -26.13 -2.13
CA VAL A 761 -19.53 -25.59 -1.25
C VAL A 761 -19.08 -26.68 -0.29
N ASP A 762 -17.77 -26.87 -0.18
CA ASP A 762 -17.13 -27.78 0.76
C ASP A 762 -16.16 -26.98 1.63
N ALA A 763 -16.56 -26.74 2.89
CA ALA A 763 -15.77 -26.00 3.86
C ALA A 763 -14.58 -26.80 4.41
N THR A 764 -14.59 -28.14 4.24
CA THR A 764 -13.49 -29.01 4.67
C THR A 764 -12.35 -28.95 3.66
N LYS A 765 -12.70 -29.03 2.37
CA LYS A 765 -11.73 -28.93 1.26
C LYS A 765 -11.45 -27.50 0.82
N LEU A 766 -12.21 -26.53 1.34
CA LEU A 766 -12.19 -25.13 0.94
C LEU A 766 -12.48 -24.96 -0.56
N GLN A 767 -13.49 -25.68 -1.04
CA GLN A 767 -13.86 -25.72 -2.45
C GLN A 767 -15.24 -25.12 -2.72
N LEU A 768 -15.37 -24.44 -3.86
CA LEU A 768 -16.62 -23.96 -4.43
C LEU A 768 -16.65 -24.32 -5.91
N PHE A 769 -17.58 -25.19 -6.29
CA PHE A 769 -17.68 -25.65 -7.67
C PHE A 769 -19.12 -25.86 -8.11
N MET A 770 -19.33 -25.84 -9.43
CA MET A 770 -20.56 -26.30 -10.05
C MET A 770 -20.32 -27.55 -10.88
N ASP A 771 -21.31 -28.43 -10.89
CA ASP A 771 -21.31 -29.71 -11.60
C ASP A 771 -21.75 -29.51 -13.06
N VAL A 772 -20.89 -28.84 -13.83
CA VAL A 772 -21.04 -28.60 -15.27
C VAL A 772 -19.70 -28.95 -15.93
N SER A 773 -19.74 -29.71 -17.02
CA SER A 773 -18.51 -30.13 -17.71
C SER A 773 -17.76 -28.95 -18.32
N ASP A 774 -16.44 -29.10 -18.48
CA ASP A 774 -15.59 -28.06 -19.06
C ASP A 774 -16.00 -27.70 -20.49
N GLU A 775 -16.51 -28.66 -21.28
CA GLU A 775 -17.00 -28.44 -22.64
C GLU A 775 -18.24 -27.54 -22.66
N GLU A 776 -19.23 -27.82 -21.80
CA GLU A 776 -20.43 -26.99 -21.69
C GLU A 776 -20.08 -25.60 -21.14
N LEU A 777 -19.16 -25.53 -20.19
CA LEU A 777 -18.63 -24.26 -19.70
C LEU A 777 -17.96 -23.42 -20.78
N ALA A 778 -17.11 -24.04 -21.61
CA ALA A 778 -16.46 -23.38 -22.73
C ALA A 778 -17.49 -22.85 -23.75
N LYS A 779 -18.54 -23.64 -24.03
CA LYS A 779 -19.65 -23.23 -24.90
C LYS A 779 -20.43 -22.05 -24.33
N ARG A 780 -20.79 -22.10 -23.04
CA ARG A 780 -21.46 -20.97 -22.35
C ARG A 780 -20.59 -19.71 -22.37
N LYS A 781 -19.28 -19.86 -22.15
CA LYS A 781 -18.32 -18.75 -22.19
C LYS A 781 -18.21 -18.14 -23.58
N ALA A 782 -18.20 -18.95 -24.64
CA ALA A 782 -18.17 -18.47 -26.02
C ALA A 782 -19.47 -17.74 -26.42
N ALA A 783 -20.61 -18.13 -25.82
CA ALA A 783 -21.90 -17.48 -26.03
C ALA A 783 -22.11 -16.24 -25.15
N TRP A 784 -21.34 -16.08 -24.07
CA TRP A 784 -21.49 -14.97 -23.13
C TRP A 784 -21.11 -13.63 -23.78
N LYS A 785 -21.94 -12.62 -23.53
CA LYS A 785 -21.70 -11.25 -23.97
C LYS A 785 -21.62 -10.35 -22.74
N PRO A 786 -20.60 -9.48 -22.64
CA PRO A 786 -20.51 -8.54 -21.53
C PRO A 786 -21.74 -7.63 -21.51
N PRO A 787 -22.41 -7.47 -20.35
CA PRO A 787 -23.51 -6.53 -20.23
C PRO A 787 -23.00 -5.08 -20.41
N PRO A 788 -23.87 -4.14 -20.81
CA PRO A 788 -23.50 -2.73 -20.85
C PRO A 788 -23.17 -2.23 -19.44
N PRO A 789 -22.23 -1.27 -19.28
CA PRO A 789 -21.94 -0.69 -17.97
C PRO A 789 -23.19 -0.04 -17.35
N ASN A 790 -23.46 -0.34 -16.08
CA ASN A 790 -24.56 0.26 -15.31
C ASN A 790 -24.40 1.78 -15.15
N VAL A 791 -23.17 2.28 -15.15
CA VAL A 791 -22.84 3.71 -15.04
C VAL A 791 -21.85 4.11 -16.14
N LYS A 792 -22.20 5.13 -16.93
CA LYS A 792 -21.42 5.57 -18.11
C LYS A 792 -20.54 6.81 -17.86
N THR A 793 -20.85 7.60 -16.83
CA THR A 793 -20.18 8.87 -16.53
C THR A 793 -19.93 9.02 -15.02
N GLY A 794 -19.21 10.07 -14.63
CA GLY A 794 -18.97 10.35 -13.21
C GLY A 794 -17.95 9.43 -12.56
N TYR A 795 -17.89 9.47 -11.23
CA TYR A 795 -16.85 8.79 -10.47
C TYR A 795 -16.92 7.26 -10.54
N LEU A 796 -18.11 6.66 -10.48
CA LEU A 796 -18.25 5.20 -10.58
C LEU A 796 -17.79 4.65 -11.94
N ALA A 797 -17.96 5.41 -13.02
CA ALA A 797 -17.42 5.04 -14.33
C ALA A 797 -15.89 5.11 -14.38
N LYS A 798 -15.25 6.01 -13.60
CA LYS A 798 -13.79 6.03 -13.42
C LYS A 798 -13.34 4.82 -12.60
N TYR A 799 -14.01 4.56 -11.48
CA TYR A 799 -13.74 3.41 -10.61
C TYR A 799 -13.79 2.09 -11.40
N ALA A 800 -14.90 1.83 -12.12
CA ALA A 800 -15.06 0.59 -12.89
C ALA A 800 -13.98 0.37 -13.97
N LYS A 801 -13.35 1.43 -14.47
CA LYS A 801 -12.24 1.34 -15.43
C LYS A 801 -10.91 0.96 -14.77
N LEU A 802 -10.66 1.47 -13.57
CA LEU A 802 -9.37 1.37 -12.89
C LEU A 802 -9.29 0.20 -11.89
N VAL A 803 -10.43 -0.20 -11.34
CA VAL A 803 -10.46 -1.14 -10.21
C VAL A 803 -9.92 -2.52 -10.57
N ALA A 804 -9.05 -3.02 -9.71
CA ALA A 804 -8.53 -4.39 -9.72
C ALA A 804 -9.55 -5.41 -9.18
N SER A 805 -9.23 -6.70 -9.31
CA SER A 805 -10.06 -7.78 -8.74
C SER A 805 -10.19 -7.67 -7.21
N ALA A 806 -11.27 -8.23 -6.67
CA ALA A 806 -11.46 -8.37 -5.22
C ALA A 806 -10.35 -9.19 -4.56
N SER A 807 -9.83 -10.21 -5.24
CA SER A 807 -8.65 -10.98 -4.80
C SER A 807 -7.37 -10.15 -4.66
N LEU A 808 -7.35 -8.93 -5.23
CA LEU A 808 -6.24 -7.97 -5.17
C LEU A 808 -6.61 -6.72 -4.36
N GLY A 809 -7.68 -6.77 -3.57
CA GLY A 809 -8.11 -5.67 -2.69
C GLY A 809 -8.88 -4.54 -3.37
N CYS A 810 -9.34 -4.70 -4.62
CA CYS A 810 -10.08 -3.66 -5.36
C CYS A 810 -9.33 -2.31 -5.46
N VAL A 811 -8.00 -2.33 -5.53
CA VAL A 811 -7.21 -1.08 -5.65
C VAL A 811 -7.41 -0.41 -7.01
N THR A 812 -7.21 0.91 -7.10
CA THR A 812 -7.41 1.69 -8.33
C THR A 812 -6.16 2.38 -8.86
N ASP A 813 -5.01 2.17 -8.23
CA ASP A 813 -3.74 2.87 -8.45
C ASP A 813 -2.60 1.96 -8.94
N ARG A 814 -2.93 0.88 -9.66
CA ARG A 814 -1.96 -0.04 -10.28
C ARG A 814 -1.68 0.26 -11.74
#